data_AF-A0A210QJD6-F1
#
_entry.id   AF-A0A210QJD6-F1
#
_cell.length_a   1.000
_cell.length_b   1.000
_cell.length_c   1.000
_cell.angle_alpha   90.00
_cell.angle_beta   90.00
_cell.angle_gamma   90.00
#
_symmetry.space_group_name_H-M   'P 1'
#
loop_
_entity.id
_entity.type
_entity.pdbx_description
1 polymer ?
#
loop_
_entity_poly.entity_id
_entity_poly.type
_entity_poly.pdbx_seq_one_letter_code
_entity_poly.pdbx_strand_id
1 'polypeptide(L)'
;MAGCDGRFVIFLTFMTALAWFPGIECSDYGRLNVYESSTLKEKIELSRHHPLCVVLRIADKDTRLEDSVNTLVVKEGNGGGNKFKKWQFGSFAFEKVTLPPIHRPVSFPTLRCYTGKHTYQEFNGKHSTKAVSKWLERLVLQQAKYLEDASMSAVELAQEQFNTVLIAFPDTARHAQIEEMVFQEKEKLSNAKAFIVHEDATDLKIFKNKFKMRKLPAVVVTHKDNVNDTGPTTVKVLSGVTLTQQSLGVCLQARHMGIPHYDMARFKSLMETSGSFVPTLVGFYSYFGSHAQLYLRLLSNSVEEFRDMGVNVRFGLVNIEEADINLILSRWVDPKLTLSFPVAILYYWDNSSKIAQIKVSEQRLTPLNLHRVLKETVGFVDREGQEVPYNPLHGYNPLEISAVFEGPLGTKCSQHSHNLTDNYPIQVQPVKRKRKVHVVTVEKKEEVKLWHDMFGTETINKNLDMVENIPVLTGQYWSEVIEKSHAPQHPLQGGREWAGEVTKVALVVFVMAECRSCKNSMPVFENLEKSVKYIEGGSMYLVNCSVDHALCKNLDIRGYPTVTAFRGLGWLHSSRCIGDEAEKLAQHNNYVRLDYHGVLLHDNIMDWFARVSAPAITDNLFDWPDAKADDVSLFGVLTPKKSDFLPIPPQRSIDYYYSYECFRLVCERLYGKVHCHSVYNRDIPEREFEDDDLDLIVSKVILKRKDGVSAVIMKLGTSLQDTVEDESDTNLHKFHKPHRYNLRPNTRCEQDHVACTNLIIAYTMDHSRLPVTQLTSDLFHIHSSESMKDSLPVMMALVHRQNITEDSQFIKELRAVAYELYNNMEVVTVDADDYRGWAVRFVPEGYSMTVAMDGEDPLDMHVFPRICFVKRDNHRRAAFYPPVGSDLKDESWFQKENLLNFARKVLSRPEKHMIGTDHF
;
A
#
# COMPACT_ATOMS: atom_id res chain seq x y z
N MET A 1 -62.86 -23.48 -13.12
CA MET A 1 -64.05 -23.26 -12.28
C MET A 1 -64.12 -21.78 -11.93
N ALA A 2 -65.26 -21.15 -12.26
CA ALA A 2 -65.72 -19.77 -12.01
C ALA A 2 -64.83 -18.61 -12.55
N GLY A 3 -65.26 -17.73 -13.45
CA GLY A 3 -66.52 -17.55 -14.15
C GLY A 3 -66.44 -16.24 -14.95
N CYS A 4 -66.67 -16.29 -16.27
CA CYS A 4 -66.85 -15.11 -17.11
C CYS A 4 -68.12 -15.33 -17.94
N ASP A 5 -69.22 -14.73 -17.50
CA ASP A 5 -70.41 -14.49 -18.32
C ASP A 5 -70.24 -13.17 -19.07
N GLY A 6 -70.57 -13.20 -20.36
CA GLY A 6 -70.35 -12.11 -21.31
C GLY A 6 -71.54 -11.17 -21.53
N ARG A 7 -71.33 -10.24 -22.48
CA ARG A 7 -72.27 -9.63 -23.46
C ARG A 7 -71.55 -8.41 -24.08
N PHE A 8 -70.98 -8.48 -25.29
CA PHE A 8 -71.53 -8.35 -26.67
C PHE A 8 -72.07 -6.97 -27.10
N VAL A 9 -71.83 -6.69 -28.41
CA VAL A 9 -72.45 -5.71 -29.35
C VAL A 9 -71.59 -4.45 -29.65
N ILE A 10 -70.73 -4.39 -30.69
CA ILE A 10 -70.89 -4.21 -32.18
C ILE A 10 -71.47 -2.81 -32.53
N PHE A 11 -70.85 -1.88 -33.30
CA PHE A 11 -70.87 -1.80 -34.79
C PHE A 11 -70.16 -0.54 -35.42
N LEU A 12 -69.71 -0.73 -36.69
CA LEU A 12 -69.40 0.19 -37.83
C LEU A 12 -68.12 1.09 -37.78
N THR A 13 -66.99 0.73 -38.40
CA THR A 13 -66.56 0.85 -39.84
C THR A 13 -66.34 2.27 -40.40
N PHE A 14 -65.08 2.60 -40.73
CA PHE A 14 -64.68 3.06 -42.08
C PHE A 14 -63.17 2.83 -42.31
N MET A 15 -62.84 2.25 -43.46
CA MET A 15 -61.49 1.92 -43.93
C MET A 15 -60.69 3.16 -44.35
N THR A 16 -59.38 3.13 -44.14
CA THR A 16 -58.35 3.25 -45.21
C THR A 16 -56.98 2.86 -44.65
N ALA A 17 -56.24 2.09 -45.44
CA ALA A 17 -55.09 1.29 -45.03
C ALA A 17 -53.74 1.96 -45.29
N LEU A 18 -52.72 1.42 -44.59
CA LEU A 18 -51.29 1.30 -44.93
C LEU A 18 -50.30 2.08 -44.05
N ALA A 19 -49.85 1.44 -42.97
CA ALA A 19 -48.44 1.15 -42.73
C ALA A 19 -48.32 0.14 -41.58
N TRP A 20 -47.91 -1.08 -41.92
CA TRP A 20 -47.45 -2.10 -40.98
C TRP A 20 -46.23 -1.58 -40.22
N PHE A 21 -46.37 -1.34 -38.91
CA PHE A 21 -45.28 -1.46 -37.95
C PHE A 21 -45.50 -2.77 -37.18
N PRO A 22 -44.53 -3.71 -37.15
CA PRO A 22 -44.64 -4.86 -36.28
C PRO A 22 -44.29 -4.45 -34.84
N GLY A 23 -45.09 -4.93 -33.88
CA GLY A 23 -44.66 -5.11 -32.49
C GLY A 23 -45.01 -4.01 -31.50
N ILE A 24 -46.31 -3.74 -31.27
CA ILE A 24 -46.76 -3.33 -29.94
C ILE A 24 -46.96 -4.64 -29.16
N GLU A 25 -45.94 -5.07 -28.43
CA GLU A 25 -46.11 -6.15 -27.46
C GLU A 25 -46.91 -5.65 -26.26
N CYS A 26 -47.97 -6.39 -25.94
CA CYS A 26 -48.78 -6.24 -24.75
C CYS A 26 -47.90 -6.24 -23.50
N SER A 27 -48.14 -5.27 -22.61
CA SER A 27 -47.51 -5.22 -21.30
C SER A 27 -47.90 -6.44 -20.47
N ASP A 28 -47.02 -7.44 -20.41
CA ASP A 28 -47.01 -8.43 -19.35
C ASP A 28 -46.62 -7.72 -18.05
N TYR A 29 -47.63 -7.32 -17.28
CA TYR A 29 -47.45 -6.79 -15.93
C TYR A 29 -46.78 -7.87 -15.06
N GLY A 30 -45.47 -7.75 -14.90
CA GLY A 30 -44.71 -8.55 -13.94
C GLY A 30 -43.43 -9.21 -14.45
N ARG A 31 -42.85 -8.82 -15.59
CA ARG A 31 -41.50 -9.28 -16.00
C ARG A 31 -40.60 -8.13 -16.47
N LEU A 32 -39.29 -8.29 -16.29
CA LEU A 32 -38.29 -7.36 -16.82
C LEU A 32 -38.33 -7.32 -18.35
N ASN A 33 -38.02 -6.17 -18.94
CA ASN A 33 -37.92 -6.04 -20.40
C ASN A 33 -36.83 -6.97 -20.93
N VAL A 34 -37.19 -7.86 -21.86
CA VAL A 34 -36.24 -8.75 -22.52
C VAL A 34 -35.58 -8.00 -23.67
N TYR A 35 -34.26 -7.85 -23.64
CA TYR A 35 -33.51 -7.16 -24.69
C TYR A 35 -33.10 -8.11 -25.82
N GLU A 36 -33.22 -7.64 -27.06
CA GLU A 36 -32.54 -8.24 -28.20
C GLU A 36 -31.05 -7.86 -28.23
N SER A 37 -30.23 -8.64 -28.95
CA SER A 37 -28.77 -8.44 -28.98
C SER A 37 -28.33 -7.05 -29.47
N SER A 38 -29.01 -6.51 -30.49
CA SER A 38 -28.77 -5.16 -31.03
C SER A 38 -29.12 -4.07 -30.00
N THR A 39 -30.29 -4.17 -29.37
CA THR A 39 -30.77 -3.22 -28.36
C THR A 39 -29.94 -3.25 -27.08
N LEU A 40 -29.48 -4.44 -26.66
CA LEU A 40 -28.60 -4.59 -25.52
C LEU A 40 -27.26 -3.89 -25.77
N LYS A 41 -26.68 -4.05 -26.96
CA LYS A 41 -25.43 -3.39 -27.35
C LYS A 41 -25.55 -1.87 -27.30
N GLU A 42 -26.61 -1.31 -27.88
CA GLU A 42 -26.88 0.13 -27.84
C GLU A 42 -27.03 0.66 -26.41
N LYS A 43 -27.78 -0.04 -25.55
CA LYS A 43 -27.96 0.35 -24.14
C LYS A 43 -26.67 0.25 -23.32
N ILE A 44 -25.82 -0.73 -23.60
CA ILE A 44 -24.49 -0.83 -22.97
C ILE A 44 -23.62 0.38 -23.39
N GLU A 45 -23.67 0.80 -24.65
CA GLU A 45 -22.94 1.98 -25.14
C GLU A 45 -23.42 3.29 -24.48
N LEU A 46 -24.72 3.40 -24.19
CA LEU A 46 -25.34 4.55 -23.51
C LEU A 46 -25.23 4.50 -21.97
N SER A 47 -24.69 3.41 -21.41
CA SER A 47 -24.63 3.19 -19.96
C SER A 47 -23.76 4.18 -19.18
N ARG A 48 -22.95 4.97 -19.89
CA ARG A 48 -22.16 6.10 -19.36
C ARG A 48 -23.04 7.17 -18.71
N HIS A 49 -24.22 7.43 -19.28
CA HIS A 49 -25.14 8.46 -18.79
C HIS A 49 -26.37 7.84 -18.09
N HIS A 50 -26.72 6.61 -18.44
CA HIS A 50 -27.87 5.88 -17.89
C HIS A 50 -27.44 4.47 -17.47
N PRO A 51 -27.02 4.25 -16.21
CA PRO A 51 -26.61 2.95 -15.72
C PRO A 51 -27.61 1.84 -16.08
N LEU A 52 -27.12 0.70 -16.55
CA LEU A 52 -27.94 -0.39 -17.08
C LEU A 52 -27.65 -1.68 -16.32
N CYS A 53 -28.65 -2.33 -15.75
CA CYS A 53 -28.55 -3.66 -15.15
C CYS A 53 -29.34 -4.70 -15.97
N VAL A 54 -28.71 -5.82 -16.29
CA VAL A 54 -29.28 -6.87 -17.14
C VAL A 54 -29.11 -8.25 -16.49
N VAL A 55 -30.21 -8.99 -16.37
CA VAL A 55 -30.20 -10.40 -15.95
C VAL A 55 -29.87 -11.27 -17.15
N LEU A 56 -28.72 -11.94 -17.11
CA LEU A 56 -28.23 -12.86 -18.13
C LEU A 56 -28.64 -14.29 -17.76
N ARG A 57 -29.45 -14.95 -18.59
CA ARG A 57 -29.97 -16.30 -18.33
C ARG A 57 -29.91 -17.21 -19.56
N ILE A 58 -29.96 -18.52 -19.34
CA ILE A 58 -30.21 -19.50 -20.40
C ILE A 58 -31.73 -19.60 -20.60
N ALA A 59 -32.19 -19.73 -21.85
CA ALA A 59 -33.60 -19.98 -22.12
C ALA A 59 -34.12 -21.19 -21.30
N ASP A 60 -35.28 -21.04 -20.68
CA ASP A 60 -36.00 -22.09 -19.93
C ASP A 60 -35.29 -22.66 -18.67
N LYS A 61 -34.34 -21.94 -18.06
CA LYS A 61 -33.68 -22.33 -16.79
C LYS A 61 -33.66 -21.22 -15.74
N ASP A 62 -33.83 -21.63 -14.47
CA ASP A 62 -33.75 -20.86 -13.19
C ASP A 62 -34.16 -19.37 -13.25
N THR A 63 -35.37 -19.06 -12.82
CA THR A 63 -35.95 -17.69 -12.81
C THR A 63 -35.78 -16.95 -11.48
N ARG A 64 -35.22 -17.57 -10.44
CA ARG A 64 -35.23 -17.01 -9.07
C ARG A 64 -34.55 -15.64 -8.95
N LEU A 65 -33.48 -15.44 -9.70
CA LEU A 65 -32.76 -14.16 -9.73
C LEU A 65 -33.55 -13.09 -10.49
N GLU A 66 -34.14 -13.44 -11.64
CA GLU A 66 -35.01 -12.56 -12.44
C GLU A 66 -36.23 -12.12 -11.61
N ASP A 67 -36.87 -13.05 -10.91
CA ASP A 67 -37.99 -12.80 -10.00
C ASP A 67 -37.58 -11.87 -8.84
N SER A 68 -36.39 -12.06 -8.27
CA SER A 68 -35.84 -11.22 -7.20
C SER A 68 -35.59 -9.79 -7.65
N VAL A 69 -35.00 -9.60 -8.84
CA VAL A 69 -34.73 -8.27 -9.42
C VAL A 69 -36.03 -7.58 -9.82
N ASN A 70 -36.92 -8.30 -10.48
CA ASN A 70 -38.22 -7.79 -10.89
C ASN A 70 -39.08 -7.36 -9.68
N THR A 71 -39.09 -8.16 -8.61
CA THR A 71 -39.77 -7.78 -7.36
C THR A 71 -39.22 -6.49 -6.77
N LEU A 72 -37.90 -6.26 -6.85
CA LEU A 72 -37.29 -4.99 -6.40
C LEU A 72 -37.70 -3.81 -7.27
N VAL A 73 -37.58 -3.95 -8.59
CA VAL A 73 -37.90 -2.88 -9.54
C VAL A 73 -39.38 -2.50 -9.46
N VAL A 74 -40.28 -3.49 -9.37
CA VAL A 74 -41.73 -3.26 -9.25
C VAL A 74 -42.11 -2.69 -7.88
N LYS A 75 -41.50 -3.16 -6.79
CA LYS A 75 -41.78 -2.67 -5.43
C LYS A 75 -41.32 -1.22 -5.22
N GLU A 76 -40.16 -0.86 -5.74
CA GLU A 76 -39.64 0.52 -5.69
C GLU A 76 -40.32 1.44 -6.72
N GLY A 77 -40.86 0.87 -7.81
CA GLY A 77 -41.65 1.58 -8.82
C GLY A 77 -43.07 1.96 -8.37
N ASN A 78 -43.71 1.13 -7.52
CA ASN A 78 -45.12 1.32 -7.11
C ASN A 78 -45.31 1.91 -5.70
N GLY A 79 -44.26 2.19 -4.93
CA GLY A 79 -44.43 2.90 -3.66
C GLY A 79 -43.17 3.04 -2.81
N GLY A 80 -42.62 4.26 -2.77
CA GLY A 80 -41.74 4.73 -1.69
C GLY A 80 -40.25 4.79 -2.01
N GLY A 81 -39.79 5.96 -2.50
CA GLY A 81 -38.38 6.33 -2.60
C GLY A 81 -37.72 5.83 -3.88
N ASN A 82 -37.68 6.68 -4.91
CA ASN A 82 -37.20 6.32 -6.25
C ASN A 82 -35.65 6.21 -6.29
N LYS A 83 -35.07 5.26 -5.53
CA LYS A 83 -33.61 5.08 -5.37
C LYS A 83 -32.90 4.72 -6.67
N PHE A 84 -33.61 4.07 -7.59
CA PHE A 84 -33.08 3.59 -8.86
C PHE A 84 -33.63 4.35 -10.08
N LYS A 85 -34.17 5.58 -9.90
CA LYS A 85 -34.85 6.35 -10.97
C LYS A 85 -34.01 6.55 -12.24
N LYS A 86 -32.69 6.68 -12.08
CA LYS A 86 -31.73 6.91 -13.18
C LYS A 86 -31.18 5.61 -13.79
N TRP A 87 -31.53 4.46 -13.21
CA TRP A 87 -31.01 3.13 -13.59
C TRP A 87 -32.03 2.39 -14.46
N GLN A 88 -31.55 1.73 -15.51
CA GLN A 88 -32.33 0.91 -16.40
C GLN A 88 -32.17 -0.57 -16.04
N PHE A 89 -33.25 -1.35 -16.10
CA PHE A 89 -33.22 -2.79 -15.82
C PHE A 89 -33.76 -3.58 -17.01
N GLY A 90 -33.28 -4.80 -17.21
CA GLY A 90 -33.84 -5.74 -18.18
C GLY A 90 -33.29 -7.16 -18.02
N SER A 91 -33.66 -8.05 -18.93
CA SER A 91 -33.14 -9.41 -19.00
C SER A 91 -32.70 -9.76 -20.43
N PHE A 92 -31.79 -10.71 -20.56
CA PHE A 92 -31.29 -11.19 -21.84
C PHE A 92 -31.17 -12.71 -21.80
N ALA A 93 -31.83 -13.39 -22.73
CA ALA A 93 -31.83 -14.84 -22.85
C ALA A 93 -30.75 -15.29 -23.85
N PHE A 94 -29.82 -16.12 -23.39
CA PHE A 94 -28.85 -16.78 -24.26
C PHE A 94 -29.54 -17.94 -25.00
N GLU A 95 -29.77 -17.74 -26.28
CA GLU A 95 -30.05 -18.79 -27.25
C GLU A 95 -28.74 -19.26 -27.89
N LYS A 96 -28.61 -20.56 -28.17
CA LYS A 96 -27.36 -21.26 -28.57
C LYS A 96 -26.37 -20.36 -29.35
N VAL A 97 -25.46 -19.75 -28.60
CA VAL A 97 -24.22 -19.05 -28.98
C VAL A 97 -24.38 -17.86 -29.95
N THR A 98 -24.56 -16.64 -29.43
CA THR A 98 -24.59 -15.41 -30.26
C THR A 98 -23.87 -14.17 -29.71
N LEU A 99 -23.24 -14.21 -28.52
CA LEU A 99 -22.40 -13.10 -28.03
C LEU A 99 -20.89 -13.41 -28.09
N PRO A 100 -20.03 -12.39 -28.36
CA PRO A 100 -18.58 -12.51 -28.26
C PRO A 100 -18.15 -13.04 -26.88
N PRO A 101 -17.04 -13.82 -26.78
CA PRO A 101 -16.61 -14.47 -25.53
C PRO A 101 -16.51 -13.52 -24.32
N ILE A 102 -16.12 -12.26 -24.55
CA ILE A 102 -15.95 -11.20 -23.54
C ILE A 102 -17.26 -10.86 -22.80
N HIS A 103 -18.42 -11.13 -23.39
CA HIS A 103 -19.73 -10.87 -22.76
C HIS A 103 -20.41 -12.14 -22.23
N ARG A 104 -19.75 -13.31 -22.27
CA ARG A 104 -20.30 -14.53 -21.67
C ARG A 104 -20.05 -14.54 -20.16
N PRO A 105 -21.11 -14.66 -19.34
CA PRO A 105 -20.93 -14.80 -17.90
C PRO A 105 -20.38 -16.19 -17.54
N VAL A 106 -19.66 -16.25 -16.42
CA VAL A 106 -19.02 -17.47 -15.91
C VAL A 106 -20.06 -18.46 -15.35
N SER A 107 -21.20 -17.94 -14.89
CA SER A 107 -22.32 -18.73 -14.39
C SER A 107 -23.67 -18.17 -14.85
N PHE A 108 -24.68 -19.04 -14.91
CA PHE A 108 -26.04 -18.68 -15.25
C PHE A 108 -27.02 -19.18 -14.18
N PRO A 109 -28.06 -18.43 -13.83
CA PRO A 109 -28.34 -17.04 -14.21
C PRO A 109 -27.47 -16.05 -13.42
N THR A 110 -27.13 -14.89 -14.00
CA THR A 110 -26.37 -13.84 -13.31
C THR A 110 -26.95 -12.45 -13.57
N LEU A 111 -26.75 -11.50 -12.67
CA LEU A 111 -27.16 -10.10 -12.83
C LEU A 111 -25.90 -9.25 -13.05
N ARG A 112 -25.87 -8.51 -14.16
CA ARG A 112 -24.73 -7.68 -14.54
C ARG A 112 -25.14 -6.24 -14.74
N CYS A 113 -24.45 -5.31 -14.10
CA CYS A 113 -24.71 -3.88 -14.20
C CYS A 113 -23.55 -3.14 -14.89
N TYR A 114 -23.87 -2.25 -15.82
CA TYR A 114 -22.99 -1.44 -16.64
C TYR A 114 -23.16 0.03 -16.24
N THR A 115 -22.05 0.72 -15.97
CA THR A 115 -22.04 2.15 -15.59
C THR A 115 -21.13 2.97 -16.51
N GLY A 116 -20.81 2.45 -17.71
CA GLY A 116 -19.84 3.03 -18.65
C GLY A 116 -19.41 2.05 -19.75
N LYS A 117 -18.64 2.53 -20.73
CA LYS A 117 -18.35 1.81 -22.01
C LYS A 117 -17.53 0.50 -21.86
N HIS A 118 -16.88 0.25 -20.72
CA HIS A 118 -15.95 -0.88 -20.56
C HIS A 118 -15.93 -1.57 -19.17
N THR A 119 -16.77 -1.16 -18.23
CA THR A 119 -16.79 -1.74 -16.87
C THR A 119 -18.17 -2.28 -16.53
N TYR A 120 -18.22 -3.52 -16.07
CA TYR A 120 -19.43 -4.16 -15.58
C TYR A 120 -19.18 -4.77 -14.21
N GLN A 121 -20.20 -4.78 -13.37
CA GLN A 121 -20.18 -5.47 -12.09
C GLN A 121 -21.19 -6.63 -12.12
N GLU A 122 -20.77 -7.79 -11.64
CA GLU A 122 -21.56 -9.01 -11.64
C GLU A 122 -21.97 -9.40 -10.20
N PHE A 123 -23.21 -9.85 -10.04
CA PHE A 123 -23.75 -10.22 -8.73
C PHE A 123 -23.39 -11.67 -8.37
N ASN A 124 -22.45 -11.84 -7.43
CA ASN A 124 -21.99 -13.15 -6.95
C ASN A 124 -22.65 -13.61 -5.62
N GLY A 125 -23.81 -13.07 -5.27
CA GLY A 125 -24.50 -13.33 -4.00
C GLY A 125 -25.65 -14.35 -4.10
N LYS A 126 -26.27 -14.68 -2.96
CA LYS A 126 -27.51 -15.48 -2.93
C LYS A 126 -28.62 -14.79 -3.72
N HIS A 127 -29.34 -15.53 -4.58
CA HIS A 127 -30.47 -15.05 -5.41
C HIS A 127 -31.72 -14.70 -4.58
N SER A 128 -31.57 -13.79 -3.62
CA SER A 128 -32.63 -13.30 -2.74
C SER A 128 -32.80 -11.79 -2.91
N THR A 129 -34.04 -11.32 -2.87
CA THR A 129 -34.43 -9.90 -2.97
C THR A 129 -33.62 -9.00 -2.03
N LYS A 130 -33.33 -9.44 -0.80
CA LYS A 130 -32.55 -8.67 0.19
C LYS A 130 -31.07 -8.52 -0.21
N ALA A 131 -30.46 -9.57 -0.73
CA ALA A 131 -29.06 -9.56 -1.16
C ALA A 131 -28.86 -8.72 -2.43
N VAL A 132 -29.77 -8.88 -3.41
CA VAL A 132 -29.76 -8.10 -4.66
C VAL A 132 -29.97 -6.61 -4.37
N SER A 133 -30.91 -6.26 -3.48
CA SER A 133 -31.16 -4.87 -3.07
C SER A 133 -29.94 -4.22 -2.42
N LYS A 134 -29.31 -4.89 -1.44
CA LYS A 134 -28.10 -4.39 -0.77
C LYS A 134 -26.94 -4.20 -1.76
N TRP A 135 -26.83 -5.06 -2.77
CA TRP A 135 -25.81 -4.93 -3.81
C TRP A 135 -26.09 -3.76 -4.77
N LEU A 136 -27.32 -3.64 -5.30
CA LEU A 136 -27.71 -2.51 -6.16
C LEU A 136 -27.59 -1.16 -5.44
N GLU A 137 -27.93 -1.06 -4.16
CA GLU A 137 -27.76 0.17 -3.37
C GLU A 137 -26.29 0.60 -3.29
N ARG A 138 -25.34 -0.35 -3.20
CA ARG A 138 -23.89 -0.04 -3.23
C ARG A 138 -23.46 0.52 -4.59
N LEU A 139 -23.97 -0.05 -5.68
CA LEU A 139 -23.67 0.41 -7.03
C LEU A 139 -24.15 1.85 -7.28
N VAL A 140 -25.35 2.19 -6.79
CA VAL A 140 -25.88 3.56 -6.86
C VAL A 140 -24.99 4.54 -6.10
N LEU A 141 -24.50 4.17 -4.92
CA LEU A 141 -23.59 5.01 -4.13
C LEU A 141 -22.22 5.18 -4.79
N GLN A 142 -21.70 4.15 -5.47
CA GLN A 142 -20.47 4.25 -6.25
C GLN A 142 -20.65 5.17 -7.46
N GLN A 143 -21.76 5.07 -8.18
CA GLN A 143 -22.07 5.91 -9.34
C GLN A 143 -22.20 7.40 -8.97
N ALA A 144 -22.63 7.72 -7.76
CA ALA A 144 -22.73 9.11 -7.29
C ALA A 144 -21.38 9.78 -7.02
N LYS A 145 -20.26 9.05 -7.04
CA LYS A 145 -18.89 9.59 -6.82
C LYS A 145 -18.24 10.17 -8.07
N TYR A 146 -18.74 9.87 -9.27
CA TYR A 146 -18.18 10.40 -10.53
C TYR A 146 -18.54 11.88 -10.72
N LEU A 147 -17.67 12.65 -11.39
CA LEU A 147 -17.98 14.04 -11.71
C LEU A 147 -19.15 14.12 -12.70
N GLU A 148 -19.99 15.13 -12.52
CA GLU A 148 -21.11 15.38 -13.41
C GLU A 148 -20.62 15.88 -14.78
N ASP A 149 -21.16 15.33 -15.86
CA ASP A 149 -20.91 15.82 -17.21
C ASP A 149 -21.36 17.27 -17.35
N ALA A 150 -20.47 18.13 -17.88
CA ALA A 150 -20.75 19.53 -18.05
C ALA A 150 -21.57 19.78 -19.32
N SER A 151 -22.74 20.40 -19.14
CA SER A 151 -23.39 21.19 -20.18
C SER A 151 -23.14 22.67 -19.94
N MET A 152 -23.22 23.48 -20.99
CA MET A 152 -23.06 24.94 -20.86
C MET A 152 -24.06 25.55 -19.86
N SER A 153 -25.31 25.08 -19.88
CA SER A 153 -26.36 25.57 -18.98
C SER A 153 -26.13 25.16 -17.53
N ALA A 154 -25.62 23.94 -17.27
CA ALA A 154 -25.31 23.48 -15.92
C ALA A 154 -24.12 24.24 -15.33
N VAL A 155 -23.11 24.53 -16.15
CA VAL A 155 -21.95 25.33 -15.73
C VAL A 155 -22.35 26.77 -15.41
N GLU A 156 -23.18 27.40 -16.25
CA GLU A 156 -23.63 28.79 -16.02
C GLU A 156 -24.45 28.90 -14.73
N LEU A 157 -25.36 27.95 -14.49
CA LEU A 157 -26.11 27.88 -13.23
C LEU A 157 -25.18 27.68 -12.01
N ALA A 158 -24.16 26.83 -12.14
CA ALA A 158 -23.20 26.63 -11.06
C ALA A 158 -22.36 27.89 -10.79
N GLN A 159 -22.02 28.67 -11.81
CA GLN A 159 -21.30 29.93 -11.66
C GLN A 159 -22.13 31.02 -10.94
N GLU A 160 -23.46 30.89 -10.92
CA GLU A 160 -24.35 31.74 -10.13
C GLU A 160 -24.46 31.30 -8.67
N GLN A 161 -24.24 30.02 -8.37
CA GLN A 161 -24.48 29.42 -7.05
C GLN A 161 -23.21 29.24 -6.21
N PHE A 162 -22.07 29.04 -6.86
CA PHE A 162 -20.82 28.68 -6.21
C PHE A 162 -19.74 29.75 -6.42
N ASN A 163 -18.91 30.00 -5.41
CA ASN A 163 -17.77 30.91 -5.52
C ASN A 163 -16.72 30.38 -6.49
N THR A 164 -16.51 29.06 -6.51
CA THR A 164 -15.52 28.42 -7.39
C THR A 164 -16.18 27.34 -8.23
N VAL A 165 -15.96 27.36 -9.54
CA VAL A 165 -16.37 26.28 -10.45
C VAL A 165 -15.16 25.75 -11.19
N LEU A 166 -14.97 24.43 -11.13
CA LEU A 166 -13.92 23.71 -11.84
C LEU A 166 -14.52 22.98 -13.03
N ILE A 167 -13.94 23.16 -14.22
CA ILE A 167 -14.39 22.48 -15.43
C ILE A 167 -13.19 21.73 -16.01
N ALA A 168 -13.27 20.41 -15.95
CA ALA A 168 -12.20 19.50 -16.34
C ALA A 168 -12.36 19.09 -17.80
N PHE A 169 -11.31 19.25 -18.59
CA PHE A 169 -11.22 18.81 -19.98
C PHE A 169 -10.09 17.76 -20.07
N PRO A 170 -10.37 16.50 -19.72
CA PRO A 170 -9.40 15.42 -19.84
C PRO A 170 -8.98 15.16 -21.29
N ASP A 171 -7.77 14.62 -21.47
CA ASP A 171 -7.35 13.94 -22.70
C ASP A 171 -7.58 12.42 -22.56
N THR A 172 -7.39 11.66 -23.64
CA THR A 172 -7.60 10.20 -23.65
C THR A 172 -6.64 9.43 -22.74
N ALA A 173 -5.45 9.95 -22.48
CA ALA A 173 -4.40 9.27 -21.71
C ALA A 173 -4.49 9.57 -20.19
N ARG A 174 -4.92 10.77 -19.82
CA ARG A 174 -4.94 11.31 -18.46
C ARG A 174 -6.37 11.51 -17.95
N HIS A 175 -7.33 10.79 -18.51
CA HIS A 175 -8.75 10.94 -18.20
C HIS A 175 -9.05 10.81 -16.71
N ALA A 176 -8.72 9.66 -16.13
CA ALA A 176 -8.92 9.37 -14.72
C ALA A 176 -8.08 10.28 -13.81
N GLN A 177 -6.85 10.60 -14.22
CA GLN A 177 -5.96 11.48 -13.46
C GLN A 177 -6.55 12.89 -13.30
N ILE A 178 -7.10 13.46 -14.39
CA ILE A 178 -7.64 14.81 -14.38
C ILE A 178 -8.97 14.88 -13.61
N GLU A 179 -9.83 13.87 -13.77
CA GLU A 179 -11.08 13.76 -13.01
C GLU A 179 -10.81 13.69 -11.50
N GLU A 180 -9.91 12.79 -11.08
CA GLU A 180 -9.54 12.61 -9.67
C GLU A 180 -8.88 13.87 -9.10
N MET A 181 -7.93 14.45 -9.83
CA MET A 181 -7.26 15.69 -9.41
C MET A 181 -8.28 16.82 -9.18
N VAL A 182 -9.25 17.00 -10.08
CA VAL A 182 -10.28 18.03 -9.95
C VAL A 182 -11.23 17.71 -8.80
N PHE A 183 -11.58 16.45 -8.60
CA PHE A 183 -12.39 16.00 -7.47
C PHE A 183 -11.70 16.28 -6.12
N GLN A 184 -10.44 15.86 -5.96
CA GLN A 184 -9.65 16.08 -4.74
C GLN A 184 -9.50 17.56 -4.39
N GLU A 185 -9.21 18.40 -5.39
CA GLU A 185 -9.07 19.84 -5.16
C GLU A 185 -10.43 20.50 -4.88
N LYS A 186 -11.52 20.01 -5.47
CA LYS A 186 -12.88 20.48 -5.15
C LYS A 186 -13.29 20.13 -3.72
N GLU A 187 -12.94 18.94 -3.22
CA GLU A 187 -13.32 18.52 -1.85
C GLU A 187 -12.64 19.35 -0.76
N LYS A 188 -11.49 19.96 -1.06
CA LYS A 188 -10.81 20.91 -0.15
C LYS A 188 -11.53 22.26 -0.04
N LEU A 189 -12.51 22.54 -0.91
CA LEU A 189 -13.20 23.82 -1.01
C LEU A 189 -14.63 23.71 -0.46
N SER A 190 -15.00 24.60 0.46
CA SER A 190 -16.30 24.60 1.12
C SER A 190 -17.47 25.07 0.23
N ASN A 191 -17.20 25.90 -0.80
CA ASN A 191 -18.19 26.44 -1.73
C ASN A 191 -17.71 26.33 -3.19
N ALA A 192 -17.59 25.09 -3.68
CA ALA A 192 -17.17 24.81 -5.04
C ALA A 192 -17.98 23.69 -5.72
N LYS A 193 -18.11 23.80 -7.05
CA LYS A 193 -18.70 22.77 -7.91
C LYS A 193 -17.70 22.36 -8.99
N ALA A 194 -17.67 21.08 -9.33
CA ALA A 194 -16.81 20.54 -10.38
C ALA A 194 -17.62 19.80 -11.44
N PHE A 195 -17.17 19.90 -12.69
CA PHE A 195 -17.72 19.19 -13.83
C PHE A 195 -16.61 18.58 -14.69
N ILE A 196 -16.98 17.58 -15.48
CA ILE A 196 -16.12 16.97 -16.49
C ILE A 196 -16.71 17.14 -17.89
N VAL A 197 -15.86 17.43 -18.89
CA VAL A 197 -16.28 17.53 -20.29
C VAL A 197 -15.52 16.50 -21.09
N HIS A 198 -16.20 15.43 -21.47
CA HIS A 198 -15.63 14.36 -22.29
C HIS A 198 -15.48 14.77 -23.77
N GLU A 199 -14.64 14.04 -24.50
CA GLU A 199 -14.34 14.31 -25.93
C GLU A 199 -15.59 14.24 -26.83
N ASP A 200 -16.55 13.38 -26.47
CA ASP A 200 -17.81 13.18 -27.18
C ASP A 200 -18.92 14.17 -26.77
N ALA A 201 -18.65 15.09 -25.83
CA ALA A 201 -19.66 16.03 -25.35
C ALA A 201 -20.09 17.01 -26.45
N THR A 202 -21.40 17.17 -26.62
CA THR A 202 -22.00 18.05 -27.64
C THR A 202 -21.49 19.50 -27.54
N ASP A 203 -21.27 19.96 -26.30
CA ASP A 203 -20.91 21.35 -26.00
C ASP A 203 -19.40 21.61 -26.03
N LEU A 204 -18.56 20.60 -26.31
CA LEU A 204 -17.10 20.72 -26.25
C LEU A 204 -16.55 21.86 -27.14
N LYS A 205 -17.12 22.05 -28.34
CA LYS A 205 -16.73 23.15 -29.25
C LYS A 205 -17.06 24.52 -28.67
N ILE A 206 -18.17 24.65 -27.96
CA ILE A 206 -18.61 25.89 -27.32
C ILE A 206 -17.65 26.24 -26.18
N PHE A 207 -17.33 25.26 -25.33
CA PHE A 207 -16.36 25.42 -24.24
C PHE A 207 -14.97 25.83 -24.73
N LYS A 208 -14.45 25.19 -25.78
CA LYS A 208 -13.13 25.53 -26.37
C LYS A 208 -13.07 26.98 -26.85
N ASN A 209 -14.14 27.47 -27.47
CA ASN A 209 -14.22 28.86 -27.95
C ASN A 209 -14.37 29.87 -26.81
N LYS A 210 -15.25 29.60 -25.82
CA LYS A 210 -15.51 30.50 -24.67
C LYS A 210 -14.24 30.71 -23.83
N PHE A 211 -13.53 29.64 -23.51
CA PHE A 211 -12.35 29.68 -22.63
C PHE A 211 -11.00 29.81 -23.38
N LYS A 212 -11.03 29.98 -24.72
CA LYS A 212 -9.83 30.09 -25.57
C LYS A 212 -8.81 28.97 -25.32
N MET A 213 -9.29 27.74 -25.07
CA MET A 213 -8.44 26.59 -24.75
C MET A 213 -7.77 26.04 -26.01
N ARG A 214 -6.43 25.98 -26.00
CA ARG A 214 -5.63 25.54 -27.16
C ARG A 214 -4.97 24.17 -26.98
N LYS A 215 -4.86 23.67 -25.75
CA LYS A 215 -4.18 22.42 -25.41
C LYS A 215 -5.04 21.60 -24.44
N LEU A 216 -5.12 20.30 -24.68
CA LEU A 216 -5.67 19.31 -23.75
C LEU A 216 -4.53 18.53 -23.10
N PRO A 217 -4.73 18.02 -21.87
CA PRO A 217 -5.87 18.26 -20.99
C PRO A 217 -5.82 19.66 -20.42
N ALA A 218 -6.97 20.16 -19.97
CA ALA A 218 -7.10 21.47 -19.36
C ALA A 218 -8.04 21.44 -18.15
N VAL A 219 -7.79 22.31 -17.18
CA VAL A 219 -8.76 22.63 -16.12
C VAL A 219 -9.00 24.12 -16.16
N VAL A 220 -10.27 24.49 -16.27
CA VAL A 220 -10.72 25.88 -16.16
C VAL A 220 -11.21 26.10 -14.73
N VAL A 221 -10.58 27.07 -14.06
CA VAL A 221 -10.97 27.53 -12.73
C VAL A 221 -11.66 28.87 -12.89
N THR A 222 -12.92 28.95 -12.48
CA THR A 222 -13.63 30.23 -12.38
C THR A 222 -13.89 30.57 -10.92
N HIS A 223 -13.52 31.78 -10.49
CA HIS A 223 -13.62 32.19 -9.10
C HIS A 223 -14.23 33.60 -8.95
N LYS A 224 -15.14 33.75 -7.98
CA LYS A 224 -15.74 35.00 -7.50
C LYS A 224 -15.42 35.18 -6.02
N ASP A 225 -15.13 36.41 -5.60
CA ASP A 225 -14.87 36.74 -4.18
C ASP A 225 -16.13 36.53 -3.32
N ASN A 226 -17.33 36.77 -3.90
CA ASN A 226 -18.62 36.46 -3.29
C ASN A 226 -19.65 36.06 -4.36
N VAL A 227 -20.54 35.10 -4.04
CA VAL A 227 -21.65 34.66 -4.92
C VAL A 227 -22.52 35.84 -5.37
N ASN A 228 -22.74 36.81 -4.47
CA ASN A 228 -23.58 37.98 -4.72
C ASN A 228 -22.83 39.16 -5.36
N ASP A 229 -21.53 39.01 -5.64
CA ASP A 229 -20.73 40.05 -6.28
C ASP A 229 -21.05 40.12 -7.78
N THR A 230 -21.32 41.33 -8.28
CA THR A 230 -21.52 41.62 -9.70
C THR A 230 -20.21 41.88 -10.44
N GLY A 231 -19.08 41.80 -9.73
CA GLY A 231 -17.73 41.94 -10.28
C GLY A 231 -17.35 40.87 -11.33
N PRO A 232 -16.26 41.10 -12.09
CA PRO A 232 -15.82 40.19 -13.14
C PRO A 232 -15.34 38.86 -12.54
N THR A 233 -15.92 37.74 -12.99
CA THR A 233 -15.45 36.40 -12.62
C THR A 233 -14.04 36.18 -13.15
N THR A 234 -13.11 35.86 -12.26
CA THR A 234 -11.74 35.54 -12.68
C THR A 234 -11.72 34.15 -13.32
N VAL A 235 -11.11 34.04 -14.49
CA VAL A 235 -11.00 32.78 -15.23
C VAL A 235 -9.53 32.44 -15.43
N LYS A 236 -9.10 31.28 -14.94
CA LYS A 236 -7.76 30.75 -15.16
C LYS A 236 -7.84 29.41 -15.86
N VAL A 237 -7.01 29.23 -16.88
CA VAL A 237 -6.88 27.98 -17.62
C VAL A 237 -5.49 27.41 -17.37
N LEU A 238 -5.43 26.20 -16.81
CA LEU A 238 -4.21 25.41 -16.67
C LEU A 238 -4.27 24.28 -17.71
N SER A 239 -3.21 24.07 -18.51
CA SER A 239 -3.27 23.10 -19.63
C SER A 239 -1.94 22.42 -19.98
N GLY A 240 -2.02 21.23 -20.56
CA GLY A 240 -0.86 20.50 -21.09
C GLY A 240 0.09 19.99 -19.99
N VAL A 241 1.38 20.33 -20.10
CA VAL A 241 2.43 19.93 -19.12
C VAL A 241 2.36 20.75 -17.84
N THR A 242 1.83 21.97 -17.93
CA THR A 242 1.66 22.84 -16.76
C THR A 242 0.58 22.34 -15.81
N LEU A 243 -0.36 21.53 -16.29
CA LEU A 243 -1.45 21.02 -15.47
C LEU A 243 -0.97 19.83 -14.61
N THR A 244 -0.63 20.15 -13.36
CA THR A 244 -0.27 19.20 -12.30
C THR A 244 -1.12 19.44 -11.05
N GLN A 245 -1.22 18.45 -10.17
CA GLN A 245 -1.93 18.61 -8.89
C GLN A 245 -1.37 19.78 -8.06
N GLN A 246 -0.04 19.92 -8.01
CA GLN A 246 0.62 21.04 -7.34
C GLN A 246 0.21 22.39 -7.95
N SER A 247 0.24 22.52 -9.28
CA SER A 247 -0.13 23.79 -9.94
C SER A 247 -1.59 24.18 -9.73
N LEU A 248 -2.51 23.21 -9.74
CA LEU A 248 -3.93 23.44 -9.48
C LEU A 248 -4.15 23.80 -8.01
N GLY A 249 -3.52 23.09 -7.08
CA GLY A 249 -3.59 23.37 -5.65
C GLY A 249 -3.05 24.76 -5.29
N VAL A 250 -1.88 25.15 -5.83
CA VAL A 250 -1.33 26.51 -5.66
C VAL A 250 -2.27 27.57 -6.24
N CYS A 251 -2.87 27.31 -7.41
CA CYS A 251 -3.84 28.22 -8.03
C CYS A 251 -5.08 28.42 -7.15
N LEU A 252 -5.65 27.34 -6.61
CA LEU A 252 -6.85 27.40 -5.77
C LEU A 252 -6.55 28.03 -4.41
N GLN A 253 -5.45 27.67 -3.78
CA GLN A 253 -5.01 28.25 -2.52
C GLN A 253 -4.83 29.76 -2.64
N ALA A 254 -4.10 30.23 -3.67
CA ALA A 254 -3.89 31.66 -3.88
C ALA A 254 -5.21 32.44 -4.03
N ARG A 255 -6.23 31.84 -4.66
CA ARG A 255 -7.56 32.46 -4.85
C ARG A 255 -8.39 32.43 -3.57
N HIS A 256 -8.29 31.37 -2.77
CA HIS A 256 -9.10 31.20 -1.56
C HIS A 256 -8.59 31.99 -0.34
N MET A 257 -7.37 32.55 -0.38
CA MET A 257 -6.81 33.37 0.71
C MET A 257 -7.57 34.69 0.98
N GLY A 258 -8.47 35.10 0.08
CA GLY A 258 -9.18 36.39 0.20
C GLY A 258 -8.24 37.59 0.23
N ILE A 259 -7.09 37.49 -0.46
CA ILE A 259 -6.09 38.55 -0.62
C ILE A 259 -6.20 39.08 -2.05
N PRO A 260 -6.19 40.41 -2.26
CA PRO A 260 -6.19 41.00 -3.59
C PRO A 260 -5.04 40.48 -4.47
N HIS A 261 -5.39 39.99 -5.65
CA HIS A 261 -4.41 39.71 -6.72
C HIS A 261 -4.15 41.01 -7.49
N TYR A 262 -2.88 41.38 -7.59
CA TYR A 262 -2.46 42.59 -8.28
C TYR A 262 -2.04 42.27 -9.70
N ASP A 263 -2.86 42.71 -10.65
CA ASP A 263 -2.44 42.90 -12.04
C ASP A 263 -1.64 44.21 -12.18
N MET A 264 -1.12 44.48 -13.38
CA MET A 264 -0.37 45.70 -13.69
C MET A 264 -1.10 46.99 -13.28
N ALA A 265 -2.40 47.09 -13.60
CA ALA A 265 -3.17 48.31 -13.37
C ALA A 265 -3.39 48.57 -11.87
N ARG A 266 -3.75 47.52 -11.12
CA ARG A 266 -3.95 47.60 -9.67
C ARG A 266 -2.64 47.82 -8.92
N PHE A 267 -1.55 47.16 -9.36
CA PHE A 267 -0.23 47.36 -8.76
C PHE A 267 0.28 48.79 -8.99
N LYS A 268 0.12 49.32 -10.21
CA LYS A 268 0.47 50.72 -10.51
C LYS A 268 -0.32 51.70 -9.63
N SER A 269 -1.63 51.49 -9.49
CA SER A 269 -2.49 52.32 -8.64
C SER A 269 -2.03 52.31 -7.18
N LEU A 270 -1.61 51.14 -6.66
CA LEU A 270 -1.04 51.01 -5.31
C LEU A 270 0.24 51.85 -5.14
N MET A 271 1.14 51.81 -6.13
CA MET A 271 2.44 52.50 -6.06
C MET A 271 2.35 54.02 -6.33
N GLU A 272 1.32 54.47 -7.05
CA GLU A 272 1.11 55.87 -7.42
C GLU A 272 0.07 56.58 -6.53
N THR A 273 -0.38 55.95 -5.44
CA THR A 273 -1.35 56.55 -4.51
C THR A 273 -0.77 57.80 -3.85
N SER A 274 -1.46 58.95 -3.93
CA SER A 274 -1.10 60.20 -3.24
C SER A 274 -1.75 60.27 -1.85
N GLY A 275 -0.97 60.55 -0.80
CA GLY A 275 -1.43 60.57 0.60
C GLY A 275 -1.02 59.33 1.40
N SER A 276 -1.49 59.18 2.66
CA SER A 276 -0.99 58.20 3.64
C SER A 276 -0.87 56.77 3.10
N PHE A 277 0.37 56.29 2.93
CA PHE A 277 0.64 54.93 2.46
C PHE A 277 0.59 53.94 3.62
N VAL A 278 -0.35 52.99 3.57
CA VAL A 278 -0.43 51.90 4.55
C VAL A 278 0.61 50.84 4.18
N PRO A 279 1.44 50.36 5.12
CA PRO A 279 2.41 49.31 4.86
C PRO A 279 1.73 48.12 4.17
N THR A 280 2.30 47.69 3.03
CA THR A 280 1.68 46.67 2.18
C THR A 280 2.68 45.53 1.93
N LEU A 281 2.34 44.34 2.41
CA LEU A 281 3.09 43.11 2.17
C LEU A 281 2.60 42.44 0.89
N VAL A 282 3.45 42.35 -0.12
CA VAL A 282 3.13 41.69 -1.40
C VAL A 282 3.91 40.40 -1.54
N GLY A 283 3.20 39.28 -1.72
CA GLY A 283 3.77 37.99 -2.01
C GLY A 283 3.85 37.69 -3.50
N PHE A 284 5.06 37.46 -4.01
CA PHE A 284 5.33 37.05 -5.39
C PHE A 284 5.50 35.53 -5.46
N TYR A 285 4.73 34.87 -6.33
CA TYR A 285 4.73 33.41 -6.45
C TYR A 285 4.54 32.95 -7.91
N SER A 286 4.81 31.66 -8.16
CA SER A 286 4.56 30.95 -9.43
C SER A 286 3.75 29.70 -9.15
N TYR A 287 2.93 29.26 -10.12
CA TYR A 287 2.14 28.03 -9.99
C TYR A 287 3.02 26.77 -9.99
N PHE A 288 4.26 26.84 -10.49
CA PHE A 288 5.19 25.70 -10.61
C PHE A 288 6.33 25.72 -9.59
N GLY A 289 6.37 26.70 -8.69
CA GLY A 289 7.41 26.78 -7.67
C GLY A 289 7.33 25.60 -6.69
N SER A 290 8.45 24.88 -6.50
CA SER A 290 8.53 23.71 -5.62
C SER A 290 8.12 23.98 -4.16
N HIS A 291 8.21 25.23 -3.72
CA HIS A 291 7.85 25.67 -2.36
C HIS A 291 6.65 26.62 -2.30
N ALA A 292 5.97 26.89 -3.43
CA ALA A 292 4.90 27.88 -3.53
C ALA A 292 3.69 27.56 -2.63
N GLN A 293 3.34 26.27 -2.49
CA GLN A 293 2.21 25.84 -1.67
C GLN A 293 2.45 26.08 -0.17
N LEU A 294 3.64 25.69 0.33
CA LEU A 294 4.04 25.96 1.71
C LEU A 294 4.15 27.47 1.97
N TYR A 295 4.74 28.21 1.03
CA TYR A 295 4.85 29.67 1.09
C TYR A 295 3.49 30.36 1.23
N LEU A 296 2.52 30.02 0.36
CA LEU A 296 1.17 30.58 0.42
C LEU A 296 0.42 30.16 1.69
N ARG A 297 0.70 28.96 2.23
CA ARG A 297 0.06 28.49 3.47
C ARG A 297 0.51 29.32 4.66
N LEU A 298 1.82 29.50 4.81
CA LEU A 298 2.40 30.32 5.88
C LEU A 298 1.94 31.79 5.77
N LEU A 299 1.86 32.31 4.55
CA LEU A 299 1.31 33.64 4.31
C LEU A 299 -0.17 33.74 4.69
N SER A 300 -0.99 32.75 4.33
CA SER A 300 -2.44 32.72 4.64
C SER A 300 -2.66 32.77 6.16
N ASN A 301 -1.95 31.93 6.91
CA ASN A 301 -2.04 31.89 8.37
C ASN A 301 -1.66 33.26 8.98
N SER A 302 -0.60 33.88 8.48
CA SER A 302 -0.16 35.20 8.95
C SER A 302 -1.17 36.31 8.62
N VAL A 303 -1.82 36.22 7.46
CA VAL A 303 -2.84 37.17 7.03
C VAL A 303 -4.10 37.05 7.89
N GLU A 304 -4.56 35.83 8.16
CA GLU A 304 -5.72 35.58 9.02
C GLU A 304 -5.47 36.11 10.44
N GLU A 305 -4.36 35.73 11.06
CA GLU A 305 -3.99 36.17 12.41
C GLU A 305 -3.90 37.71 12.51
N PHE A 306 -3.27 38.37 11.54
CA PHE A 306 -3.08 39.83 11.60
C PHE A 306 -4.35 40.60 11.27
N ARG A 307 -5.24 40.05 10.42
CA ARG A 307 -6.58 40.60 10.19
C ARG A 307 -7.43 40.50 11.44
N ASP A 308 -7.41 39.36 12.12
CA ASP A 308 -8.17 39.14 13.36
C ASP A 308 -7.68 40.05 14.50
N MET A 309 -6.37 40.33 14.54
CA MET A 309 -5.77 41.28 15.48
C MET A 309 -5.96 42.76 15.10
N GLY A 310 -6.52 43.07 13.92
CA GLY A 310 -6.76 44.45 13.48
C GLY A 310 -5.50 45.24 13.11
N VAL A 311 -4.38 44.57 12.81
CA VAL A 311 -3.09 45.21 12.50
C VAL A 311 -3.20 46.02 11.20
N ASN A 312 -2.61 47.23 11.18
CA ASN A 312 -2.68 48.15 10.05
C ASN A 312 -1.67 47.81 8.93
N VAL A 313 -1.83 46.64 8.33
CA VAL A 313 -1.04 46.17 7.19
C VAL A 313 -1.96 45.64 6.09
N ARG A 314 -1.67 46.00 4.84
CA ARG A 314 -2.35 45.42 3.67
C ARG A 314 -1.57 44.23 3.13
N PHE A 315 -2.28 43.29 2.53
CA PHE A 315 -1.70 42.10 1.90
C PHE A 315 -2.06 42.08 0.41
N GLY A 316 -1.15 41.58 -0.41
CA GLY A 316 -1.34 41.40 -1.84
C GLY A 316 -0.61 40.19 -2.39
N LEU A 317 -1.09 39.67 -3.52
CA LEU A 317 -0.43 38.58 -4.25
C LEU A 317 -0.16 38.99 -5.69
N VAL A 318 1.00 38.59 -6.20
CA VAL A 318 1.41 38.78 -7.59
C VAL A 318 1.89 37.44 -8.14
N ASN A 319 1.30 37.02 -9.25
CA ASN A 319 1.77 35.83 -9.96
C ASN A 319 2.80 36.22 -11.03
N ILE A 320 3.96 35.58 -11.01
CA ILE A 320 5.08 35.95 -11.88
C ILE A 320 4.99 35.43 -13.32
N GLU A 321 3.95 34.69 -13.66
CA GLU A 321 3.75 34.12 -15.01
C GLU A 321 2.75 34.94 -15.84
N GLU A 322 2.25 36.04 -15.31
CA GLU A 322 1.36 36.94 -16.05
C GLU A 322 2.14 37.82 -17.03
N ALA A 323 1.58 38.06 -18.22
CA ALA A 323 2.31 38.65 -19.36
C ALA A 323 2.93 40.03 -19.08
N ASP A 324 2.39 40.79 -18.12
CA ASP A 324 2.83 42.14 -17.79
C ASP A 324 3.77 42.21 -16.56
N ILE A 325 4.10 41.06 -15.94
CA ILE A 325 4.91 41.02 -14.73
C ILE A 325 6.31 41.64 -14.91
N ASN A 326 6.93 41.47 -16.09
CA ASN A 326 8.28 41.96 -16.35
C ASN A 326 8.38 43.48 -16.20
N LEU A 327 7.28 44.19 -16.50
CA LEU A 327 7.17 45.63 -16.30
C LEU A 327 7.02 45.97 -14.81
N ILE A 328 6.33 45.13 -14.02
CA ILE A 328 6.24 45.32 -12.56
C ILE A 328 7.61 45.14 -11.91
N LEU A 329 8.27 44.01 -12.21
CA LEU A 329 9.56 43.64 -11.63
C LEU A 329 10.67 44.63 -12.01
N SER A 330 10.67 45.17 -13.23
CA SER A 330 11.70 46.12 -13.67
C SER A 330 11.51 47.55 -13.13
N ARG A 331 10.26 47.96 -12.86
CA ARG A 331 9.96 49.36 -12.50
C ARG A 331 9.77 49.60 -11.01
N TRP A 332 9.17 48.65 -10.29
CA TRP A 332 8.75 48.86 -8.90
C TRP A 332 9.33 47.85 -7.92
N VAL A 333 10.17 46.92 -8.36
CA VAL A 333 10.85 45.97 -7.47
C VAL A 333 12.35 46.14 -7.60
N ASP A 334 13.06 46.26 -6.48
CA ASP A 334 14.53 46.28 -6.52
C ASP A 334 15.05 44.92 -7.06
N PRO A 335 15.83 44.90 -8.15
CA PRO A 335 16.37 43.67 -8.74
C PRO A 335 17.16 42.79 -7.76
N LYS A 336 17.73 43.37 -6.69
CA LYS A 336 18.44 42.61 -5.65
C LYS A 336 17.51 41.75 -4.80
N LEU A 337 16.22 42.08 -4.74
CA LEU A 337 15.24 41.38 -3.92
C LEU A 337 14.60 40.19 -4.65
N THR A 338 14.75 40.08 -5.98
CA THR A 338 14.08 39.08 -6.84
C THR A 338 14.99 37.94 -7.31
N LEU A 339 16.08 37.67 -6.59
CA LEU A 339 17.04 36.59 -6.90
C LEU A 339 16.44 35.17 -6.86
N SER A 340 15.35 34.97 -6.11
CA SER A 340 14.61 33.70 -6.08
C SER A 340 13.11 33.93 -5.80
N PHE A 341 12.26 33.01 -6.27
CA PHE A 341 10.82 33.00 -6.02
C PHE A 341 10.41 31.66 -5.37
N PRO A 342 9.39 31.65 -4.49
CA PRO A 342 8.53 32.77 -4.08
C PRO A 342 9.20 33.74 -3.10
N VAL A 343 8.78 35.01 -3.09
CA VAL A 343 9.34 36.06 -2.22
C VAL A 343 8.27 37.03 -1.73
N ALA A 344 8.35 37.46 -0.47
CA ALA A 344 7.49 38.50 0.08
C ALA A 344 8.27 39.81 0.26
N ILE A 345 7.68 40.90 -0.20
CA ILE A 345 8.27 42.24 -0.12
C ILE A 345 7.30 43.15 0.63
N LEU A 346 7.78 43.77 1.70
CA LEU A 346 7.04 44.80 2.42
C LEU A 346 7.39 46.16 1.84
N TYR A 347 6.37 46.87 1.40
CA TYR A 347 6.42 48.25 0.94
C TYR A 347 5.95 49.16 2.07
N TYR A 348 6.67 50.25 2.31
CA TYR A 348 6.32 51.24 3.34
C TYR A 348 6.91 52.61 3.01
N TRP A 349 6.43 53.68 3.66
CA TRP A 349 7.05 54.99 3.55
C TRP A 349 8.22 55.13 4.52
N ASP A 350 9.37 55.53 3.99
CA ASP A 350 10.51 55.93 4.81
C ASP A 350 10.34 57.35 5.36
N ASN A 351 11.25 57.75 6.23
CA ASN A 351 11.28 59.10 6.82
C ASN A 351 11.44 60.23 5.77
N SER A 352 11.74 59.90 4.51
CA SER A 352 11.89 60.83 3.39
C SER A 352 10.64 60.88 2.50
N SER A 353 9.52 60.28 2.91
CA SER A 353 8.27 60.18 2.13
C SER A 353 8.44 59.47 0.78
N LYS A 354 9.42 58.56 0.68
CA LYS A 354 9.61 57.66 -0.47
C LYS A 354 9.18 56.25 -0.10
N ILE A 355 8.68 55.49 -1.08
CA ILE A 355 8.34 54.09 -0.88
C ILE A 355 9.65 53.27 -0.79
N ALA A 356 9.97 52.79 0.39
CA ALA A 356 11.04 51.85 0.66
C ALA A 356 10.53 50.41 0.53
N GLN A 357 11.47 49.49 0.29
CA GLN A 357 11.20 48.06 0.10
C GLN A 357 12.12 47.25 0.99
N ILE A 358 11.54 46.29 1.72
CA ILE A 358 12.32 45.31 2.47
C ILE A 358 11.82 43.90 2.14
N LYS A 359 12.77 43.01 1.83
CA LYS A 359 12.48 41.60 1.63
C LYS A 359 12.24 40.94 2.98
N VAL A 360 11.08 40.30 3.11
CA VAL A 360 10.75 39.50 4.28
C VAL A 360 11.31 38.09 4.02
N SER A 361 12.32 37.70 4.80
CA SER A 361 13.20 36.52 4.67
C SER A 361 12.65 35.31 3.89
N GLU A 362 13.52 34.69 3.09
CA GLU A 362 13.21 33.74 2.01
C GLU A 362 12.59 32.38 2.42
N GLN A 363 12.43 32.05 3.71
CA GLN A 363 11.94 30.71 4.09
C GLN A 363 11.04 30.63 5.33
N ARG A 364 10.60 31.73 5.95
CA ARG A 364 9.76 31.66 7.16
C ARG A 364 8.79 32.84 7.31
N LEU A 365 7.76 32.88 6.46
CA LEU A 365 6.58 33.76 6.59
C LEU A 365 5.64 33.32 7.71
N THR A 366 6.19 33.00 8.87
CA THR A 366 5.40 32.68 10.07
C THR A 366 4.91 33.98 10.72
N PRO A 367 3.76 33.97 11.42
CA PRO A 367 3.24 35.14 12.12
C PRO A 367 4.27 35.84 13.02
N LEU A 368 5.06 35.08 13.79
CA LEU A 368 6.12 35.60 14.65
C LEU A 368 7.20 36.39 13.91
N ASN A 369 7.68 35.86 12.78
CA ASN A 369 8.71 36.54 11.98
C ASN A 369 8.15 37.80 11.33
N LEU A 370 6.92 37.74 10.82
CA LEU A 370 6.29 38.91 10.23
C LEU A 370 6.02 39.99 11.29
N HIS A 371 5.62 39.60 12.50
CA HIS A 371 5.51 40.50 13.64
C HIS A 371 6.84 41.21 13.94
N ARG A 372 7.95 40.46 14.02
CA ARG A 372 9.29 41.03 14.26
C ARG A 372 9.65 42.07 13.19
N VAL A 373 9.48 41.71 11.91
CA VAL A 373 9.79 42.61 10.78
C VAL A 373 8.92 43.87 10.83
N LEU A 374 7.61 43.73 11.06
CA LEU A 374 6.72 44.90 11.17
C LEU A 374 7.06 45.78 12.37
N LYS A 375 7.30 45.18 13.54
CA LYS A 375 7.67 45.90 14.76
C LYS A 375 8.95 46.70 14.60
N GLU A 376 9.96 46.16 13.91
CA GLU A 376 11.24 46.83 13.66
C GLU A 376 11.17 47.90 12.56
N THR A 377 10.24 47.78 11.60
CA THR A 377 10.21 48.65 10.40
C THR A 377 9.17 49.76 10.46
N VAL A 378 7.91 49.41 10.73
CA VAL A 378 6.76 50.33 10.64
C VAL A 378 5.96 50.44 11.94
N GLY A 379 6.35 49.68 12.97
CA GLY A 379 5.58 49.52 14.19
C GLY A 379 4.43 48.52 14.03
N PHE A 380 4.19 47.72 15.06
CA PHE A 380 3.09 46.74 15.07
C PHE A 380 1.85 47.39 15.70
N VAL A 381 1.15 48.19 14.89
CA VAL A 381 0.06 49.07 15.34
C VAL A 381 -1.27 48.80 14.63
N ASP A 382 -2.38 49.19 15.26
CA ASP A 382 -3.71 49.19 14.67
C ASP A 382 -3.95 50.40 13.74
N ARG A 383 -5.18 50.58 13.25
CA ARG A 383 -5.53 51.67 12.32
C ARG A 383 -5.50 53.04 12.99
N GLU A 384 -5.66 53.08 14.30
CA GLU A 384 -5.64 54.26 15.15
C GLU A 384 -4.21 54.61 15.61
N GLY A 385 -3.22 53.76 15.31
CA GLY A 385 -1.81 53.94 15.64
C GLY A 385 -1.41 53.46 17.04
N GLN A 386 -2.25 52.66 17.70
CA GLN A 386 -1.96 52.07 19.01
C GLN A 386 -1.20 50.74 18.85
N GLU A 387 -0.24 50.45 19.74
CA GLU A 387 0.51 49.19 19.70
C GLU A 387 -0.41 48.01 19.99
N VAL A 388 -0.40 47.02 19.08
CA VAL A 388 -1.19 45.80 19.24
C VAL A 388 -0.33 44.78 20.02
N PRO A 389 -0.78 44.27 21.17
CA PRO A 389 -0.01 43.26 21.89
C PRO A 389 0.06 41.96 21.08
N TYR A 390 1.26 41.52 20.74
CA TYR A 390 1.49 40.24 20.08
C TYR A 390 1.96 39.21 21.09
N ASN A 391 1.18 38.16 21.29
CA ASN A 391 1.58 36.99 22.07
C ASN A 391 1.78 35.80 21.12
N PRO A 392 3.03 35.33 20.94
CA PRO A 392 3.32 34.20 20.05
C PRO A 392 2.73 32.87 20.52
N LEU A 393 2.11 32.81 21.69
CA LEU A 393 1.39 31.65 22.22
C LEU A 393 -0.13 31.79 22.10
N HIS A 394 -0.64 32.92 21.62
CA HIS A 394 -2.07 33.12 21.42
C HIS A 394 -2.53 32.24 20.25
N GLY A 395 -3.39 31.26 20.52
CA GLY A 395 -3.80 30.25 19.54
C GLY A 395 -2.99 28.95 19.56
N TYR A 396 -1.92 28.85 20.37
CA TYR A 396 -1.18 27.60 20.57
C TYR A 396 -1.87 26.74 21.63
N ASN A 397 -2.26 25.52 21.25
CA ASN A 397 -2.66 24.50 22.21
C ASN A 397 -1.39 23.99 22.93
N PRO A 398 -1.26 24.11 24.27
CA PRO A 398 -0.09 23.67 25.01
C PRO A 398 0.23 22.16 24.89
N LEU A 399 -0.68 21.37 24.31
CA LEU A 399 -0.51 19.95 24.04
C LEU A 399 0.20 19.63 22.71
N GLU A 400 0.46 20.62 21.87
CA GLU A 400 1.09 20.44 20.54
C GLU A 400 2.57 20.86 20.50
N ILE A 401 3.15 21.27 21.63
CA ILE A 401 4.55 21.70 21.73
C ILE A 401 5.34 20.70 22.58
N SER A 402 5.79 19.62 21.94
CA SER A 402 7.02 18.97 22.37
C SER A 402 7.70 18.27 21.19
N ALA A 403 8.40 19.04 20.36
CA ALA A 403 9.54 18.51 19.64
C ALA A 403 10.46 19.65 19.15
N VAL A 404 11.76 19.47 19.40
CA VAL A 404 12.88 19.86 18.55
C VAL A 404 13.58 21.21 18.87
N PHE A 405 14.84 21.05 19.30
CA PHE A 405 15.92 22.04 19.56
C PHE A 405 15.97 22.76 20.92
N GLU A 406 16.42 22.05 21.95
CA GLU A 406 17.50 22.51 22.83
C GLU A 406 18.24 21.28 23.39
N GLY A 407 19.57 21.23 23.17
CA GLY A 407 20.44 20.22 23.77
C GLY A 407 20.49 20.36 25.31
N PRO A 408 21.12 19.41 26.02
CA PRO A 408 20.99 19.30 27.47
C PRO A 408 21.77 20.43 28.15
N LEU A 409 21.08 21.51 28.53
CA LEU A 409 21.52 22.34 29.64
C LEU A 409 21.05 21.66 30.92
N GLY A 410 21.98 20.95 31.55
CA GLY A 410 21.72 20.26 32.80
C GLY A 410 21.25 21.21 33.90
N THR A 411 20.41 20.71 34.78
CA THR A 411 20.56 20.90 36.23
C THR A 411 19.63 19.95 37.00
N LYS A 412 20.29 19.13 37.82
CA LYS A 412 19.94 18.70 39.18
C LYS A 412 18.60 17.99 39.45
N CYS A 413 18.77 16.79 40.01
CA CYS A 413 17.82 16.04 40.78
C CYS A 413 16.96 16.89 41.73
N SER A 414 15.68 16.55 41.82
CA SER A 414 14.98 16.55 43.11
C SER A 414 14.23 15.24 43.30
N GLN A 415 14.54 14.59 44.42
CA GLN A 415 13.69 13.60 45.06
C GLN A 415 12.48 14.31 45.67
N HIS A 416 11.37 13.58 45.83
CA HIS A 416 10.14 13.91 46.58
C HIS A 416 8.97 14.50 45.79
N SER A 417 8.05 13.61 45.40
CA SER A 417 6.60 13.71 45.62
C SER A 417 5.94 12.51 44.91
N HIS A 418 5.94 11.32 45.51
CA HIS A 418 4.85 10.79 46.33
C HIS A 418 3.44 11.15 45.86
N ASN A 419 2.69 10.07 45.61
CA ASN A 419 1.30 9.85 46.01
C ASN A 419 0.34 11.02 45.85
N LEU A 420 -0.67 10.84 45.01
CA LEU A 420 -2.07 10.98 45.41
C LEU A 420 -2.95 10.38 44.30
N THR A 421 -3.44 9.19 44.59
CA THR A 421 -4.76 8.71 44.16
C THR A 421 -5.83 9.70 44.61
N ASP A 422 -6.83 9.96 43.77
CA ASP A 422 -8.25 10.16 44.15
C ASP A 422 -9.04 10.42 42.85
N ASN A 423 -9.85 9.47 42.35
CA ASN A 423 -11.24 9.19 42.76
C ASN A 423 -12.11 10.44 42.91
N TYR A 424 -12.80 10.84 41.83
CA TYR A 424 -14.15 11.41 41.91
C TYR A 424 -14.96 11.07 40.65
N PRO A 425 -16.20 10.57 40.78
CA PRO A 425 -17.06 10.22 39.65
C PRO A 425 -17.85 11.44 39.17
N ILE A 426 -17.73 11.82 37.90
CA ILE A 426 -18.66 12.77 37.27
C ILE A 426 -19.75 11.98 36.56
N GLN A 427 -20.97 12.06 37.10
CA GLN A 427 -22.19 11.61 36.44
C GLN A 427 -22.47 12.49 35.22
N VAL A 428 -22.39 11.90 34.02
CA VAL A 428 -22.82 12.54 32.78
C VAL A 428 -24.17 11.94 32.36
N GLN A 429 -25.20 12.79 32.31
CA GLN A 429 -26.51 12.43 31.78
C GLN A 429 -26.44 12.11 30.28
N PRO A 430 -27.24 11.14 29.77
CA PRO A 430 -27.13 10.67 28.41
C PRO A 430 -27.78 11.67 27.44
N VAL A 431 -26.97 12.54 26.82
CA VAL A 431 -27.40 13.28 25.63
C VAL A 431 -27.37 12.30 24.45
N LYS A 432 -28.54 11.71 24.18
CA LYS A 432 -28.80 10.94 22.96
C LYS A 432 -28.69 11.87 21.75
N ARG A 433 -27.54 11.88 21.07
CA ARG A 433 -27.50 12.19 19.64
C ARG A 433 -26.74 11.10 18.89
N LYS A 434 -27.56 10.21 18.32
CA LYS A 434 -27.18 9.25 17.29
C LYS A 434 -26.64 10.02 16.09
N ARG A 435 -25.39 9.78 15.72
CA ARG A 435 -25.12 9.00 14.50
C ARG A 435 -23.66 8.53 14.49
N LYS A 436 -23.56 7.21 14.54
CA LYS A 436 -22.44 6.39 14.10
C LYS A 436 -21.97 6.91 12.74
N VAL A 437 -20.69 7.23 12.59
CA VAL A 437 -19.59 6.25 12.44
C VAL A 437 -19.89 5.35 11.25
N HIS A 438 -19.08 5.19 10.23
CA HIS A 438 -17.84 5.80 9.76
C HIS A 438 -17.33 4.69 8.85
N VAL A 439 -16.87 5.04 7.65
CA VAL A 439 -16.08 4.15 6.80
C VAL A 439 -16.92 2.93 6.32
N VAL A 440 -16.82 2.43 5.08
CA VAL A 440 -15.81 1.44 4.76
C VAL A 440 -15.76 0.89 3.32
N THR A 441 -14.58 0.84 2.72
CA THR A 441 -14.02 0.04 1.62
C THR A 441 -13.56 -1.40 1.88
N VAL A 442 -13.38 -2.15 0.79
CA VAL A 442 -12.10 -2.66 0.27
C VAL A 442 -12.50 -3.58 -0.88
N GLU A 443 -12.26 -3.11 -2.12
CA GLU A 443 -11.34 -3.71 -3.11
C GLU A 443 -11.32 -5.25 -3.29
N LYS A 444 -11.08 -5.83 -4.48
CA LYS A 444 -10.74 -5.34 -5.83
C LYS A 444 -10.95 -6.51 -6.82
N LYS A 445 -10.67 -6.22 -8.10
CA LYS A 445 -10.32 -7.09 -9.26
C LYS A 445 -11.46 -7.21 -10.27
N GLU A 446 -11.34 -6.71 -11.51
CA GLU A 446 -10.35 -7.14 -12.52
C GLU A 446 -9.46 -6.03 -13.15
N GLU A 447 -8.44 -6.51 -13.87
CA GLU A 447 -7.13 -5.96 -14.19
C GLU A 447 -7.08 -4.57 -14.85
N VAL A 448 -6.42 -3.66 -14.13
CA VAL A 448 -5.90 -2.36 -14.55
C VAL A 448 -4.51 -2.59 -15.17
N LYS A 449 -4.11 -1.87 -16.23
CA LYS A 449 -2.66 -1.69 -16.50
C LYS A 449 -2.07 -1.08 -15.26
N LEU A 450 -1.38 -1.91 -14.47
CA LEU A 450 -1.06 -1.60 -13.09
C LEU A 450 -0.33 -0.26 -13.02
N TRP A 451 -0.50 0.45 -11.90
CA TRP A 451 0.31 1.62 -11.50
C TRP A 451 1.84 1.40 -11.65
N HIS A 452 2.28 0.15 -11.78
CA HIS A 452 3.65 -0.27 -12.12
C HIS A 452 4.17 0.45 -13.38
N ASP A 453 3.32 0.67 -14.39
CA ASP A 453 3.70 1.18 -15.73
C ASP A 453 4.06 2.67 -15.75
N MET A 454 3.65 3.42 -14.72
CA MET A 454 3.76 4.87 -14.67
C MET A 454 4.82 5.40 -13.70
N PHE A 455 5.15 4.66 -12.63
CA PHE A 455 6.13 5.09 -11.61
C PHE A 455 6.98 3.95 -11.02
N GLY A 456 6.87 2.74 -11.57
CA GLY A 456 7.72 1.62 -11.19
C GLY A 456 8.99 1.55 -12.05
N THR A 457 9.83 0.58 -11.71
CA THR A 457 10.99 0.10 -12.48
C THR A 457 10.73 -0.02 -13.98
N GLU A 458 9.47 -0.09 -14.45
CA GLU A 458 9.07 -0.12 -15.86
C GLU A 458 9.47 1.12 -16.70
N THR A 459 9.68 2.31 -16.11
CA THR A 459 10.29 3.44 -16.87
C THR A 459 11.78 3.25 -17.10
N ILE A 460 12.48 2.58 -16.18
CA ILE A 460 13.88 2.16 -16.34
C ILE A 460 13.95 0.98 -17.30
N ASN A 461 13.01 0.01 -17.23
CA ASN A 461 12.96 -1.16 -18.09
C ASN A 461 12.86 -0.81 -19.58
N LYS A 462 12.24 0.33 -19.93
CA LYS A 462 12.21 0.85 -21.30
C LYS A 462 13.57 1.34 -21.82
N ASN A 463 14.51 1.63 -20.91
CA ASN A 463 15.86 2.07 -21.21
C ASN A 463 16.90 0.96 -20.99
N LEU A 464 16.49 -0.23 -20.53
CA LEU A 464 17.37 -1.39 -20.38
C LEU A 464 17.55 -2.09 -21.73
N ASP A 465 18.75 -2.59 -21.97
CA ASP A 465 19.02 -3.45 -23.12
C ASP A 465 18.21 -4.75 -22.99
N MET A 466 17.78 -5.30 -24.11
CA MET A 466 16.98 -6.52 -24.14
C MET A 466 17.78 -7.67 -24.74
N VAL A 467 17.76 -8.84 -24.09
CA VAL A 467 18.30 -10.09 -24.62
C VAL A 467 17.16 -11.09 -24.68
N GLU A 468 16.79 -11.52 -25.89
CA GLU A 468 15.68 -12.46 -26.13
C GLU A 468 14.35 -12.04 -25.45
N ASN A 469 14.06 -10.74 -25.44
CA ASN A 469 12.91 -10.11 -24.76
C ASN A 469 12.96 -10.08 -23.23
N ILE A 470 14.12 -10.34 -22.63
CA ILE A 470 14.35 -10.19 -21.18
C ILE A 470 15.17 -8.91 -20.94
N PRO A 471 14.75 -8.01 -20.05
CA PRO A 471 15.49 -6.79 -19.74
C PRO A 471 16.79 -7.11 -18.99
N VAL A 472 17.89 -6.54 -19.45
CA VAL A 472 19.23 -6.71 -18.89
C VAL A 472 19.50 -5.63 -17.85
N LEU A 473 19.73 -6.05 -16.62
CA LEU A 473 20.04 -5.17 -15.50
C LEU A 473 21.56 -5.06 -15.31
N THR A 474 22.04 -3.84 -15.09
CA THR A 474 23.42 -3.52 -14.75
C THR A 474 23.50 -2.85 -13.37
N GLY A 475 24.70 -2.79 -12.80
CA GLY A 475 24.99 -2.19 -11.50
C GLY A 475 24.59 -0.72 -11.41
N GLN A 476 24.54 0.00 -12.54
CA GLN A 476 24.04 1.38 -12.59
C GLN A 476 22.58 1.49 -12.16
N TYR A 477 21.75 0.53 -12.58
CA TYR A 477 20.30 0.53 -12.31
C TYR A 477 19.91 -0.39 -11.14
N TRP A 478 20.85 -1.17 -10.59
CA TRP A 478 20.61 -2.12 -9.51
C TRP A 478 19.90 -1.48 -8.31
N SER A 479 20.44 -0.35 -7.83
CA SER A 479 19.87 0.32 -6.66
C SER A 479 18.45 0.83 -6.95
N GLU A 480 18.18 1.33 -8.15
CA GLU A 480 16.85 1.84 -8.51
C GLU A 480 15.82 0.71 -8.71
N VAL A 481 16.25 -0.43 -9.25
CA VAL A 481 15.37 -1.55 -9.62
C VAL A 481 15.12 -2.52 -8.47
N ILE A 482 16.13 -2.76 -7.63
CA ILE A 482 16.11 -3.80 -6.58
C ILE A 482 16.09 -3.22 -5.16
N GLU A 483 16.85 -2.16 -4.86
CA GLU A 483 16.99 -1.63 -3.49
C GLU A 483 15.99 -0.52 -3.16
N LYS A 484 15.69 0.35 -4.13
CA LYS A 484 14.80 1.50 -4.00
C LYS A 484 13.41 1.21 -4.53
N SER A 485 13.11 -0.02 -4.96
CA SER A 485 11.85 -0.41 -5.60
C SER A 485 10.68 0.13 -4.77
N HIS A 486 10.16 1.28 -5.18
CA HIS A 486 9.09 1.97 -4.49
C HIS A 486 7.84 1.11 -4.66
N ALA A 487 7.17 0.74 -3.56
CA ALA A 487 5.79 0.34 -3.70
C ALA A 487 4.99 1.52 -4.23
N PRO A 488 3.82 1.26 -4.81
CA PRO A 488 2.81 2.29 -4.91
C PRO A 488 2.64 3.00 -3.59
N GLN A 489 2.99 4.29 -3.54
CA GLN A 489 2.20 5.19 -2.73
C GLN A 489 0.81 5.21 -3.36
N HIS A 490 -0.06 4.38 -2.79
CA HIS A 490 -1.48 4.44 -3.03
C HIS A 490 -1.99 5.82 -2.58
N PRO A 491 -2.86 6.54 -3.32
CA PRO A 491 -3.27 7.90 -2.98
C PRO A 491 -4.29 7.99 -1.83
N LEU A 492 -4.40 6.98 -0.96
CA LEU A 492 -5.38 6.93 0.11
C LEU A 492 -4.72 6.86 1.49
N GLN A 493 -4.07 7.93 1.91
CA GLN A 493 -4.08 8.30 3.33
C GLN A 493 -5.25 9.23 3.59
N GLY A 494 -6.42 8.60 3.65
CA GLY A 494 -7.71 9.23 3.87
C GLY A 494 -8.82 8.20 3.74
N GLY A 495 -8.67 7.09 4.47
CA GLY A 495 -9.64 5.99 4.67
C GLY A 495 -10.77 5.85 3.65
N ARG A 496 -10.84 4.79 2.85
CA ARG A 496 -10.17 3.49 2.91
C ARG A 496 -10.18 2.97 1.42
N GLU A 497 -9.80 1.73 1.13
CA GLU A 497 -9.33 1.04 -0.10
C GLU A 497 -7.80 0.91 -0.01
N TRP A 498 -7.41 0.11 0.99
CA TRP A 498 -6.11 -0.53 1.07
C TRP A 498 -6.04 -1.60 -0.02
N ALA A 499 -5.65 -1.17 -1.22
CA ALA A 499 -5.39 -2.13 -2.26
C ALA A 499 -4.09 -2.79 -1.90
N GLY A 500 -4.19 -4.05 -1.52
CA GLY A 500 -3.20 -5.10 -1.67
C GLY A 500 -1.75 -4.63 -1.60
N GLU A 501 -1.00 -4.89 -0.53
CA GLU A 501 -0.43 -6.24 -0.28
C GLU A 501 0.52 -6.76 -1.37
N VAL A 502 0.75 -5.98 -2.43
CA VAL A 502 1.59 -6.41 -3.53
C VAL A 502 3.04 -6.14 -3.18
N THR A 503 3.66 -7.15 -2.56
CA THR A 503 5.09 -7.12 -2.32
C THR A 503 5.81 -7.18 -3.66
N LYS A 504 6.72 -6.23 -3.89
CA LYS A 504 7.53 -6.23 -5.12
C LYS A 504 8.59 -7.31 -5.02
N VAL A 505 8.57 -8.25 -5.95
CA VAL A 505 9.57 -9.31 -6.03
C VAL A 505 10.19 -9.33 -7.43
N ALA A 506 11.51 -9.23 -7.49
CA ALA A 506 12.26 -9.27 -8.75
C ALA A 506 12.99 -10.61 -8.88
N LEU A 507 12.70 -11.36 -9.95
CA LEU A 507 13.40 -12.56 -10.36
C LEU A 507 14.60 -12.19 -11.23
N VAL A 508 15.81 -12.32 -10.71
CA VAL A 508 17.05 -12.00 -11.40
C VAL A 508 17.79 -13.27 -11.79
N VAL A 509 18.13 -13.39 -13.07
CA VAL A 509 18.93 -14.50 -13.60
C VAL A 509 20.33 -14.01 -13.93
N PHE A 510 21.32 -14.52 -13.21
CA PHE A 510 22.73 -14.22 -13.43
C PHE A 510 23.31 -15.19 -14.45
N VAL A 511 23.91 -14.66 -15.52
CA VAL A 511 24.52 -15.43 -16.60
C VAL A 511 25.93 -14.95 -16.90
N MET A 512 26.68 -15.74 -17.66
CA MET A 512 28.04 -15.43 -18.11
C MET A 512 28.16 -15.69 -19.62
N ALA A 513 29.03 -14.95 -20.31
CA ALA A 513 29.37 -15.20 -21.71
C ALA A 513 29.94 -16.62 -21.93
N GLU A 514 29.67 -17.20 -23.10
CA GLU A 514 30.12 -18.56 -23.49
C GLU A 514 29.68 -19.70 -22.54
N CYS A 515 28.67 -19.46 -21.70
CA CYS A 515 28.10 -20.46 -20.81
C CYS A 515 27.11 -21.37 -21.56
N ARG A 516 27.52 -22.63 -21.85
CA ARG A 516 26.66 -23.63 -22.52
C ARG A 516 25.36 -23.89 -21.76
N SER A 517 25.42 -23.98 -20.43
CA SER A 517 24.22 -24.19 -19.60
C SER A 517 23.25 -23.01 -19.70
N CYS A 518 23.76 -21.78 -19.68
CA CYS A 518 22.98 -20.55 -19.80
C CYS A 518 22.28 -20.47 -21.16
N LYS A 519 23.01 -20.83 -22.24
CA LYS A 519 22.45 -20.89 -23.59
C LYS A 519 21.34 -21.93 -23.71
N ASN A 520 21.51 -23.10 -23.11
CA ASN A 520 20.50 -24.15 -23.13
C ASN A 520 19.24 -23.79 -22.32
N SER A 521 19.40 -23.02 -21.23
CA SER A 521 18.30 -22.61 -20.36
C SER A 521 17.60 -21.32 -20.82
N MET A 522 18.12 -20.61 -21.83
CA MET A 522 17.53 -19.36 -22.31
C MET A 522 16.04 -19.48 -22.70
N PRO A 523 15.60 -20.54 -23.41
CA PRO A 523 14.18 -20.71 -23.73
C PRO A 523 13.28 -20.85 -22.48
N VAL A 524 13.82 -21.39 -21.39
CA VAL A 524 13.10 -21.46 -20.10
C VAL A 524 12.95 -20.06 -19.51
N PHE A 525 14.02 -19.24 -19.54
CA PHE A 525 14.00 -17.88 -19.03
C PHE A 525 13.06 -16.96 -19.83
N GLU A 526 12.98 -17.12 -21.15
CA GLU A 526 12.01 -16.39 -21.98
C GLU A 526 10.56 -16.73 -21.63
N ASN A 527 10.28 -17.99 -21.35
CA ASN A 527 8.94 -18.40 -20.92
C ASN A 527 8.63 -17.90 -19.51
N LEU A 528 9.62 -17.85 -18.63
CA LEU A 528 9.48 -17.27 -17.30
C LEU A 528 9.15 -15.77 -17.36
N GLU A 529 9.80 -15.00 -18.25
CA GLU A 529 9.53 -13.56 -18.39
C GLU A 529 8.07 -13.29 -18.74
N LYS A 530 7.49 -14.12 -19.61
CA LYS A 530 6.07 -14.06 -19.98
C LYS A 530 5.16 -14.39 -18.79
N SER A 531 5.54 -15.37 -17.99
CA SER A 531 4.73 -15.89 -16.89
C SER A 531 4.81 -15.04 -15.63
N VAL A 532 5.98 -14.44 -15.33
CA VAL A 532 6.20 -13.56 -14.18
C VAL A 532 5.28 -12.34 -14.21
N LYS A 533 4.89 -11.86 -15.40
CA LYS A 533 3.92 -10.76 -15.57
C LYS A 533 2.53 -11.05 -14.99
N TYR A 534 2.17 -12.32 -14.79
CA TYR A 534 0.90 -12.72 -14.17
C TYR A 534 0.98 -12.79 -12.64
N ILE A 535 2.17 -12.66 -12.05
CA ILE A 535 2.34 -12.55 -10.61
C ILE A 535 2.29 -11.08 -10.23
N GLU A 536 1.32 -10.72 -9.39
CA GLU A 536 1.13 -9.36 -8.91
C GLU A 536 2.41 -8.89 -8.18
N GLY A 537 3.04 -7.80 -8.65
CA GLY A 537 4.29 -7.30 -8.08
C GLY A 537 5.57 -8.01 -8.55
N GLY A 538 5.43 -9.04 -9.38
CA GLY A 538 6.54 -9.78 -9.99
C GLY A 538 7.21 -8.99 -11.13
N SER A 539 8.53 -9.08 -11.20
CA SER A 539 9.33 -8.61 -12.33
C SER A 539 10.49 -9.55 -12.59
N MET A 540 11.05 -9.57 -13.81
CA MET A 540 12.16 -10.44 -14.16
C MET A 540 13.27 -9.67 -14.89
N TYR A 541 14.52 -9.98 -14.56
CA TYR A 541 15.71 -9.35 -15.13
C TYR A 541 16.82 -10.37 -15.39
N LEU A 542 17.69 -10.04 -16.34
CA LEU A 542 18.91 -10.79 -16.62
C LEU A 542 20.14 -9.95 -16.27
N VAL A 543 21.14 -10.53 -15.61
CA VAL A 543 22.41 -9.85 -15.30
C VAL A 543 23.54 -10.61 -15.98
N ASN A 544 24.32 -9.91 -16.80
CA ASN A 544 25.50 -10.49 -17.44
C ASN A 544 26.77 -10.23 -16.59
N CYS A 545 27.20 -11.25 -15.86
CA CYS A 545 28.36 -11.18 -14.98
C CYS A 545 29.72 -11.10 -15.72
N SER A 546 29.76 -11.34 -17.03
CA SER A 546 30.95 -11.05 -17.84
C SER A 546 31.14 -9.56 -18.09
N VAL A 547 30.06 -8.78 -18.05
CA VAL A 547 30.07 -7.33 -18.22
C VAL A 547 30.13 -6.64 -16.85
N ASP A 548 29.31 -7.11 -15.91
CA ASP A 548 29.22 -6.55 -14.56
C ASP A 548 29.74 -7.50 -13.47
N HIS A 549 31.05 -7.74 -13.52
CA HIS A 549 31.72 -8.63 -12.57
C HIS A 549 31.65 -8.12 -11.13
N ALA A 550 31.65 -6.80 -10.92
CA ALA A 550 31.62 -6.20 -9.58
C ALA A 550 30.30 -6.49 -8.86
N LEU A 551 29.17 -6.32 -9.56
CA LEU A 551 27.85 -6.62 -9.01
C LEU A 551 27.74 -8.10 -8.60
N CYS A 552 28.08 -9.03 -9.50
CA CYS A 552 27.96 -10.45 -9.23
C CYS A 552 28.91 -10.93 -8.12
N LYS A 553 30.11 -10.34 -8.04
CA LYS A 553 31.05 -10.60 -6.94
C LYS A 553 30.52 -10.11 -5.60
N ASN A 554 29.94 -8.92 -5.55
CA ASN A 554 29.35 -8.36 -4.33
C ASN A 554 28.14 -9.18 -3.85
N LEU A 555 27.42 -9.79 -4.78
CA LEU A 555 26.32 -10.71 -4.50
C LEU A 555 26.78 -12.17 -4.32
N ASP A 556 28.09 -12.45 -4.24
CA ASP A 556 28.61 -13.82 -4.07
C ASP A 556 28.01 -14.85 -5.04
N ILE A 557 27.85 -14.48 -6.31
CA ILE A 557 27.38 -15.40 -7.35
C ILE A 557 28.54 -16.31 -7.77
N ARG A 558 28.45 -17.60 -7.45
CA ARG A 558 29.54 -18.59 -7.62
C ARG A 558 29.38 -19.51 -8.83
N GLY A 559 28.22 -19.54 -9.48
CA GLY A 559 27.93 -20.43 -10.61
C GLY A 559 26.97 -19.78 -11.61
N TYR A 560 26.80 -20.39 -12.79
CA TYR A 560 25.94 -19.85 -13.85
C TYR A 560 25.20 -20.96 -14.62
N PRO A 561 23.90 -20.78 -14.95
CA PRO A 561 23.07 -19.66 -14.50
C PRO A 561 22.70 -19.77 -13.02
N THR A 562 22.51 -18.64 -12.35
CA THR A 562 21.94 -18.56 -10.99
C THR A 562 20.63 -17.78 -11.05
N VAL A 563 19.58 -18.34 -10.45
CA VAL A 563 18.24 -17.72 -10.40
C VAL A 563 17.99 -17.27 -8.97
N THR A 564 17.66 -16.00 -8.77
CA THR A 564 17.49 -15.40 -7.45
C THR A 564 16.27 -14.48 -7.43
N ALA A 565 15.48 -14.51 -6.37
CA ALA A 565 14.39 -13.59 -6.11
C ALA A 565 14.81 -12.54 -5.08
N PHE A 566 14.50 -11.28 -5.36
CA PHE A 566 14.74 -10.14 -4.48
C PHE A 566 13.39 -9.55 -4.08
N ARG A 567 13.03 -9.70 -2.81
CA ARG A 567 11.80 -9.17 -2.22
C ARG A 567 12.08 -7.78 -1.64
N GLY A 568 11.58 -6.73 -2.29
CA GLY A 568 11.87 -5.34 -1.93
C GLY A 568 11.14 -4.89 -0.67
N LEU A 569 11.87 -4.21 0.23
CA LEU A 569 11.39 -3.62 1.49
C LEU A 569 11.34 -2.08 1.44
N GLY A 570 11.77 -1.46 0.32
CA GLY A 570 11.89 -0.01 0.13
C GLY A 570 10.59 0.80 0.24
N TRP A 571 9.48 0.15 0.54
CA TRP A 571 8.17 0.77 0.75
C TRP A 571 7.68 0.77 2.20
N LEU A 572 8.34 0.02 3.08
CA LEU A 572 8.03 -0.02 4.52
C LEU A 572 8.78 1.04 5.32
N HIS A 573 9.40 2.02 4.65
CA HIS A 573 10.09 3.15 5.30
C HIS A 573 9.07 4.15 5.87
N SER A 574 8.32 3.71 6.88
CA SER A 574 7.62 4.59 7.79
C SER A 574 8.62 5.03 8.83
N SER A 575 8.95 6.32 8.86
CA SER A 575 9.79 6.94 9.90
C SER A 575 9.23 6.71 11.33
N ARG A 576 7.99 6.24 11.42
CA ARG A 576 7.34 5.79 12.66
C ARG A 576 7.83 4.42 13.14
N CYS A 577 8.16 3.49 12.24
CA CYS A 577 8.51 2.11 12.60
C CYS A 577 10.03 1.86 12.56
N ILE A 578 10.80 2.71 11.87
CA ILE A 578 12.26 2.64 11.76
C ILE A 578 12.84 4.03 12.08
N GLY A 579 13.87 4.09 12.91
CA GLY A 579 14.52 5.37 13.28
C GLY A 579 15.62 5.79 12.31
N ASP A 580 15.98 7.08 12.35
CA ASP A 580 16.92 7.76 11.45
C ASP A 580 18.33 7.12 11.35
N GLU A 581 18.82 6.45 12.39
CA GLU A 581 20.11 5.74 12.35
C GLU A 581 20.02 4.42 11.57
N ALA A 582 18.89 3.71 11.67
CA ALA A 582 18.64 2.50 10.89
C ALA A 582 18.38 2.85 9.41
N GLU A 583 17.88 4.05 9.09
CA GLU A 583 17.76 4.56 7.72
C GLU A 583 19.14 4.78 7.05
N LYS A 584 20.14 5.20 7.82
CA LYS A 584 21.54 5.31 7.34
C LYS A 584 22.23 3.97 7.16
N LEU A 585 21.93 2.98 8.02
CA LEU A 585 22.48 1.62 7.92
C LEU A 585 21.74 0.75 6.88
N ALA A 586 20.46 1.04 6.63
CA ALA A 586 19.61 0.34 5.64
C ALA A 586 20.01 0.59 4.18
N GLN A 587 20.97 1.49 3.92
CA GLN A 587 21.53 1.72 2.58
C GLN A 587 22.14 0.46 1.93
N HIS A 588 22.28 -0.65 2.66
CA HIS A 588 22.79 -1.92 2.13
C HIS A 588 21.83 -3.13 2.20
N ASN A 589 20.66 -3.06 2.85
CA ASN A 589 19.78 -4.22 3.07
C ASN A 589 18.26 -3.88 2.95
N ASN A 590 17.87 -3.24 1.84
CA ASN A 590 16.47 -2.91 1.56
C ASN A 590 15.69 -4.02 0.83
N TYR A 591 16.20 -5.25 0.82
CA TYR A 591 15.53 -6.40 0.23
C TYR A 591 15.87 -7.69 0.96
N VAL A 592 15.00 -8.69 0.84
CA VAL A 592 15.28 -10.08 1.21
C VAL A 592 15.67 -10.85 -0.04
N ARG A 593 16.81 -11.54 -0.01
CA ARG A 593 17.32 -12.35 -1.13
C ARG A 593 17.01 -13.83 -0.94
N LEU A 594 16.45 -14.47 -1.96
CA LEU A 594 16.17 -15.90 -2.01
C LEU A 594 16.74 -16.54 -3.29
N ASP A 595 17.71 -17.43 -3.18
CA ASP A 595 18.38 -18.11 -4.30
C ASP A 595 17.69 -19.44 -4.64
N TYR A 596 17.30 -19.67 -5.88
CA TYR A 596 16.68 -20.92 -6.31
C TYR A 596 17.74 -22.01 -6.62
N HIS A 597 17.55 -23.20 -6.04
CA HIS A 597 18.44 -24.37 -6.26
C HIS A 597 17.72 -25.60 -6.87
N GLY A 598 16.47 -25.44 -7.32
CA GLY A 598 15.72 -26.52 -7.97
C GLY A 598 16.12 -26.75 -9.43
N VAL A 599 15.39 -27.63 -10.11
CA VAL A 599 15.59 -27.88 -11.55
C VAL A 599 15.18 -26.64 -12.34
N LEU A 600 15.97 -26.24 -13.35
CA LEU A 600 15.69 -25.08 -14.20
C LEU A 600 14.60 -25.38 -15.24
N LEU A 601 13.40 -25.69 -14.76
CA LEU A 601 12.18 -25.84 -15.54
C LEU A 601 11.22 -24.70 -15.19
N HIS A 602 10.40 -24.32 -16.17
CA HIS A 602 9.44 -23.23 -16.05
C HIS A 602 8.53 -23.40 -14.82
N ASP A 603 7.84 -24.54 -14.72
CA ASP A 603 6.81 -24.75 -13.69
C ASP A 603 7.42 -24.75 -12.27
N ASN A 604 8.59 -25.39 -12.09
CA ASN A 604 9.26 -25.43 -10.80
C ASN A 604 9.70 -24.04 -10.31
N ILE A 605 10.22 -23.20 -11.22
CA ILE A 605 10.64 -21.83 -10.88
C ILE A 605 9.40 -20.96 -10.61
N MET A 606 8.33 -21.10 -11.41
CA MET A 606 7.10 -20.34 -11.20
C MET A 606 6.40 -20.71 -9.90
N ASP A 607 6.33 -22.00 -9.55
CA ASP A 607 5.74 -22.45 -8.28
C ASP A 607 6.51 -21.89 -7.08
N TRP A 608 7.84 -21.91 -7.15
CA TRP A 608 8.69 -21.30 -6.12
C TRP A 608 8.50 -19.79 -6.06
N PHE A 609 8.58 -19.10 -7.20
CA PHE A 609 8.49 -17.64 -7.27
C PHE A 609 7.10 -17.13 -6.84
N ALA A 610 6.03 -17.87 -7.12
CA ALA A 610 4.68 -17.58 -6.64
C ALA A 610 4.61 -17.65 -5.09
N ARG A 611 5.24 -18.64 -4.46
CA ARG A 611 5.34 -18.71 -2.99
C ARG A 611 6.15 -17.54 -2.43
N VAL A 612 7.30 -17.23 -3.03
CA VAL A 612 8.15 -16.10 -2.62
C VAL A 612 7.44 -14.76 -2.75
N SER A 613 6.47 -14.65 -3.67
CA SER A 613 5.66 -13.45 -3.90
C SER A 613 4.42 -13.34 -2.99
N ALA A 614 4.13 -14.37 -2.19
CA ALA A 614 3.00 -14.35 -1.26
C ALA A 614 3.20 -13.34 -0.11
N PRO A 615 2.13 -12.85 0.54
CA PRO A 615 2.25 -11.96 1.70
C PRO A 615 3.06 -12.59 2.84
N ALA A 616 3.80 -11.77 3.60
CA ALA A 616 4.57 -12.26 4.75
C ALA A 616 3.70 -12.63 5.97
N ILE A 617 2.46 -12.13 6.02
CA ILE A 617 1.51 -12.38 7.11
C ILE A 617 0.35 -13.22 6.58
N THR A 618 -0.02 -14.26 7.31
CA THR A 618 -1.24 -15.02 7.11
C THR A 618 -2.32 -14.54 8.07
N ASP A 619 -3.45 -14.06 7.54
CA ASP A 619 -4.57 -13.58 8.35
C ASP A 619 -5.50 -14.74 8.73
N ASN A 620 -5.65 -14.98 10.04
CA ASN A 620 -6.45 -16.11 10.55
C ASN A 620 -7.73 -15.67 11.28
N LEU A 621 -8.05 -14.36 11.27
CA LEU A 621 -9.24 -13.83 11.96
C LEU A 621 -9.28 -14.32 13.42
N PHE A 622 -10.36 -14.96 13.87
CA PHE A 622 -10.46 -15.50 15.24
C PHE A 622 -9.81 -16.87 15.45
N ASP A 623 -9.39 -17.52 14.37
CA ASP A 623 -8.79 -18.86 14.44
C ASP A 623 -7.33 -18.73 14.84
N TRP A 624 -6.96 -19.50 15.86
CA TRP A 624 -5.57 -19.59 16.30
C TRP A 624 -4.98 -20.82 15.63
N PRO A 625 -4.15 -20.66 14.58
CA PRO A 625 -3.53 -21.81 13.95
C PRO A 625 -2.64 -22.53 14.96
N ASP A 626 -2.55 -23.84 14.79
CA ASP A 626 -1.70 -24.66 15.63
C ASP A 626 -0.24 -24.26 15.39
N ALA A 627 0.42 -23.75 16.43
CA ALA A 627 1.82 -23.34 16.36
C ALA A 627 2.79 -24.51 16.11
N LYS A 628 2.28 -25.74 16.10
CA LYS A 628 3.03 -26.94 15.69
C LYS A 628 3.13 -27.12 14.17
N ALA A 629 2.32 -26.40 13.39
CA ALA A 629 2.35 -26.47 11.93
C ALA A 629 3.67 -25.90 11.38
N ASP A 630 4.14 -24.79 11.97
CA ASP A 630 5.36 -24.11 11.57
C ASP A 630 6.47 -24.32 12.61
N ASP A 631 7.73 -24.22 12.18
CA ASP A 631 8.89 -24.33 13.07
C ASP A 631 8.92 -23.17 14.10
N VAL A 632 8.70 -21.94 13.63
CA VAL A 632 8.58 -20.73 14.45
C VAL A 632 7.48 -19.85 13.88
N SER A 633 6.58 -19.40 14.73
CA SER A 633 5.45 -18.54 14.38
C SER A 633 5.43 -17.26 15.22
N LEU A 634 5.11 -16.13 14.59
CA LEU A 634 4.91 -14.85 15.27
C LEU A 634 3.47 -14.37 15.09
N PHE A 635 2.77 -14.13 16.19
CA PHE A 635 1.35 -13.77 16.20
C PHE A 635 1.16 -12.31 16.57
N GLY A 636 0.60 -11.51 15.66
CA GLY A 636 0.11 -10.16 15.93
C GLY A 636 -1.38 -10.20 16.29
N VAL A 637 -1.71 -9.87 17.53
CA VAL A 637 -3.10 -9.85 18.01
C VAL A 637 -3.73 -8.50 17.70
N LEU A 638 -4.63 -8.48 16.72
CA LEU A 638 -5.27 -7.29 16.18
C LEU A 638 -6.49 -6.90 16.99
N THR A 639 -6.65 -5.60 17.24
CA THR A 639 -7.82 -5.01 17.88
C THR A 639 -8.28 -3.80 17.08
N PRO A 640 -9.58 -3.55 16.93
CA PRO A 640 -10.05 -2.34 16.28
C PRO A 640 -9.65 -1.11 17.10
N LYS A 641 -8.98 -0.14 16.47
CA LYS A 641 -8.47 1.09 17.11
C LYS A 641 -9.55 1.91 17.82
N LYS A 642 -10.80 1.81 17.33
CA LYS A 642 -11.97 2.52 17.87
C LYS A 642 -12.82 1.65 18.80
N SER A 643 -12.29 0.50 19.23
CA SER A 643 -12.98 -0.37 20.19
C SER A 643 -13.13 0.33 21.54
N ASP A 644 -14.33 0.22 22.12
CA ASP A 644 -14.63 0.77 23.46
C ASP A 644 -13.88 0.01 24.58
N PHE A 645 -13.25 -1.12 24.25
CA PHE A 645 -12.48 -1.97 25.19
C PHE A 645 -11.00 -1.62 25.24
N LEU A 646 -10.52 -0.68 24.42
CA LEU A 646 -9.16 -0.19 24.46
C LEU A 646 -8.98 0.92 25.52
N PRO A 647 -7.81 1.01 26.17
CA PRO A 647 -7.51 2.08 27.11
C PRO A 647 -7.49 3.44 26.41
N ILE A 648 -8.16 4.45 26.97
CA ILE A 648 -8.21 5.78 26.35
C ILE A 648 -6.79 6.36 26.24
N PRO A 649 -6.35 6.79 25.04
CA PRO A 649 -5.01 7.33 24.86
C PRO A 649 -4.81 8.63 25.67
N PRO A 650 -3.66 8.80 26.37
CA PRO A 650 -3.44 9.91 27.32
C PRO A 650 -3.57 11.32 26.73
N GLN A 651 -3.28 11.49 25.43
CA GLN A 651 -3.22 12.81 24.76
C GLN A 651 -4.14 12.96 23.55
N ARG A 652 -5.14 12.07 23.36
CA ARG A 652 -5.93 11.98 22.11
C ARG A 652 -5.07 11.86 20.84
N SER A 653 -3.83 11.37 20.95
CA SER A 653 -2.97 11.11 19.80
C SER A 653 -3.61 10.04 18.91
N ILE A 654 -3.77 10.36 17.63
CA ILE A 654 -4.25 9.44 16.60
C ILE A 654 -3.28 8.26 16.43
N ASP A 655 -2.03 8.44 16.86
CA ASP A 655 -0.90 7.53 16.65
C ASP A 655 -0.39 6.87 17.93
N TYR A 656 -1.22 6.80 18.97
CA TYR A 656 -0.82 6.19 20.24
C TYR A 656 -0.56 4.67 20.14
N TYR A 657 -1.37 3.90 19.44
CA TYR A 657 -1.22 2.44 19.46
C TYR A 657 -0.20 1.95 18.45
N TYR A 658 0.53 0.89 18.81
CA TYR A 658 1.41 0.16 17.90
C TYR A 658 0.63 -0.32 16.66
N SER A 659 1.09 0.09 15.47
CA SER A 659 0.33 -0.07 14.24
C SER A 659 0.55 -1.44 13.59
N TYR A 660 -0.46 -1.91 12.87
CA TYR A 660 -0.33 -3.11 12.02
C TYR A 660 0.79 -2.97 10.99
N GLU A 661 1.00 -1.75 10.46
CA GLU A 661 2.11 -1.43 9.55
C GLU A 661 3.49 -1.77 10.15
N CYS A 662 3.76 -1.37 11.40
CA CYS A 662 5.03 -1.68 12.04
C CYS A 662 5.21 -3.19 12.26
N PHE A 663 4.13 -3.92 12.56
CA PHE A 663 4.17 -5.39 12.64
C PHE A 663 4.40 -6.05 11.27
N ARG A 664 3.82 -5.52 10.19
CA ARG A 664 4.08 -5.98 8.82
C ARG A 664 5.55 -5.83 8.46
N LEU A 665 6.16 -4.70 8.81
CA LEU A 665 7.60 -4.50 8.61
C LEU A 665 8.43 -5.57 9.34
N VAL A 666 8.08 -5.91 10.59
CA VAL A 666 8.73 -7.01 11.32
C VAL A 666 8.65 -8.29 10.51
N CYS A 667 7.45 -8.67 10.06
CA CYS A 667 7.22 -9.91 9.33
C CYS A 667 7.94 -9.97 7.97
N GLU A 668 7.99 -8.85 7.27
CA GLU A 668 8.72 -8.74 6.00
C GLU A 668 10.24 -8.86 6.20
N ARG A 669 10.79 -8.31 7.31
CA ARG A 669 12.21 -8.51 7.67
C ARG A 669 12.53 -9.92 8.16
N LEU A 670 11.54 -10.63 8.68
CA LEU A 670 11.66 -12.02 9.13
C LEU A 670 11.19 -13.03 8.06
N TYR A 671 10.91 -12.58 6.84
CA TYR A 671 10.32 -13.41 5.79
C TYR A 671 11.17 -14.66 5.53
N GLY A 672 10.49 -15.82 5.54
CA GLY A 672 11.07 -17.13 5.34
C GLY A 672 11.96 -17.65 6.49
N LYS A 673 12.18 -16.86 7.54
CA LYS A 673 12.75 -17.32 8.82
C LYS A 673 11.68 -17.65 9.85
N VAL A 674 10.58 -16.89 9.84
CA VAL A 674 9.45 -17.04 10.76
C VAL A 674 8.15 -16.87 10.01
N HIS A 675 7.16 -17.71 10.34
CA HIS A 675 5.81 -17.59 9.79
C HIS A 675 5.01 -16.59 10.61
N CYS A 676 4.63 -15.46 10.00
CA CYS A 676 3.81 -14.48 10.69
C CYS A 676 2.33 -14.73 10.49
N HIS A 677 1.59 -14.57 11.57
CA HIS A 677 0.15 -14.74 11.62
C HIS A 677 -0.49 -13.49 12.24
N SER A 678 -1.64 -13.07 11.72
CA SER A 678 -2.50 -12.09 12.38
C SER A 678 -3.75 -12.79 12.91
N VAL A 679 -4.16 -12.41 14.12
CA VAL A 679 -5.35 -12.96 14.78
C VAL A 679 -6.14 -11.85 15.46
N TYR A 680 -7.46 -11.88 15.38
CA TYR A 680 -8.35 -10.97 16.08
C TYR A 680 -8.37 -11.27 17.57
N ASN A 681 -8.37 -10.20 18.36
CA ASN A 681 -8.40 -10.28 19.79
C ASN A 681 -9.76 -10.84 20.26
N ARG A 682 -9.74 -12.04 20.86
CA ARG A 682 -10.93 -12.72 21.39
C ARG A 682 -11.53 -12.02 22.62
N ASP A 683 -10.77 -11.15 23.28
CA ASP A 683 -11.28 -10.34 24.38
C ASP A 683 -12.23 -9.22 23.90
N ILE A 684 -12.30 -9.00 22.58
CA ILE A 684 -13.11 -7.98 21.93
C ILE A 684 -14.30 -8.66 21.23
N PRO A 685 -15.55 -8.18 21.41
CA PRO A 685 -16.72 -8.80 20.79
C PRO A 685 -16.63 -8.84 19.26
N GLU A 686 -16.99 -9.97 18.64
CA GLU A 686 -16.94 -10.19 17.18
C GLU A 686 -17.65 -9.09 16.37
N ARG A 687 -18.75 -8.54 16.91
CA ARG A 687 -19.50 -7.41 16.32
C ARG A 687 -18.66 -6.15 16.05
N GLU A 688 -17.52 -6.00 16.72
CA GLU A 688 -16.60 -4.87 16.51
C GLU A 688 -15.65 -5.10 15.34
N PHE A 689 -15.65 -6.32 14.77
CA PHE A 689 -14.86 -6.73 13.62
C PHE A 689 -15.70 -6.88 12.33
N GLU A 690 -17.02 -6.61 12.37
CA GLU A 690 -17.96 -6.75 11.23
C GLU A 690 -17.85 -5.62 10.19
N ASP A 691 -17.04 -4.61 10.46
CA ASP A 691 -16.81 -3.45 9.58
C ASP A 691 -15.55 -3.74 8.74
N ASP A 692 -15.68 -3.85 7.41
CA ASP A 692 -14.68 -4.42 6.46
C ASP A 692 -13.33 -3.67 6.33
N ASP A 693 -12.93 -2.89 7.33
CA ASP A 693 -11.99 -1.78 7.10
C ASP A 693 -11.48 -1.10 8.36
N LEU A 694 -11.87 -1.68 9.49
CA LEU A 694 -11.47 -1.21 10.80
C LEU A 694 -9.99 -0.83 10.78
N ASP A 695 -9.68 0.33 11.37
CA ASP A 695 -8.27 0.66 11.57
C ASP A 695 -7.79 -0.30 12.68
N LEU A 696 -6.88 -1.22 12.34
CA LEU A 696 -6.44 -2.29 13.24
C LEU A 696 -5.12 -1.90 13.91
N ILE A 697 -5.05 -2.13 15.22
CA ILE A 697 -3.84 -1.94 16.02
C ILE A 697 -3.38 -3.27 16.57
N VAL A 698 -2.08 -3.38 16.84
CA VAL A 698 -1.49 -4.60 17.39
C VAL A 698 -1.41 -4.43 18.90
N SER A 699 -2.24 -5.21 19.59
CA SER A 699 -2.39 -5.15 21.04
C SER A 699 -1.43 -6.10 21.78
N LYS A 700 -0.97 -7.15 21.10
CA LYS A 700 -0.07 -8.17 21.65
C LYS A 700 0.73 -8.80 20.53
N VAL A 701 2.01 -9.10 20.78
CA VAL A 701 2.84 -9.92 19.89
C VAL A 701 3.34 -11.13 20.66
N ILE A 702 3.13 -12.32 20.09
CA ILE A 702 3.49 -13.60 20.73
C ILE A 702 4.37 -14.41 19.78
N LEU A 703 5.54 -14.80 20.26
CA LEU A 703 6.37 -15.83 19.63
C LEU A 703 5.88 -17.20 20.08
N LYS A 704 5.69 -18.12 19.14
CA LYS A 704 5.51 -19.54 19.43
C LYS A 704 6.46 -20.38 18.60
N ARG A 705 6.90 -21.49 19.16
CA ARG A 705 7.77 -22.46 18.51
C ARG A 705 7.11 -23.82 18.51
N LYS A 706 7.48 -24.64 17.54
CA LYS A 706 7.02 -26.03 17.40
C LYS A 706 7.29 -26.92 18.61
N ASP A 707 8.31 -26.60 19.41
CA ASP A 707 8.64 -27.34 20.64
C ASP A 707 7.80 -26.93 21.86
N GLY A 708 6.79 -26.08 21.67
CA GLY A 708 5.84 -25.66 22.70
C GLY A 708 6.28 -24.42 23.48
N VAL A 709 7.44 -23.84 23.17
CA VAL A 709 7.88 -22.57 23.75
C VAL A 709 6.98 -21.43 23.24
N SER A 710 6.46 -20.62 24.16
CA SER A 710 5.63 -19.45 23.87
C SER A 710 6.09 -18.27 24.71
N ALA A 711 6.34 -17.12 24.08
CA ALA A 711 6.79 -15.90 24.74
C ALA A 711 5.99 -14.69 24.26
N VAL A 712 5.62 -13.81 25.19
CA VAL A 712 4.91 -12.56 24.87
C VAL A 712 5.95 -11.45 24.75
N ILE A 713 6.21 -10.99 23.53
CA ILE A 713 7.24 -9.98 23.28
C ILE A 713 6.75 -8.59 23.67
N MET A 714 5.50 -8.27 23.33
CA MET A 714 4.85 -7.02 23.71
C MET A 714 3.39 -7.25 24.04
N LYS A 715 2.87 -6.42 24.93
CA LYS A 715 1.45 -6.29 25.24
C LYS A 715 1.13 -4.82 25.50
N LEU A 716 -0.02 -4.37 25.01
CA LEU A 716 -0.47 -2.99 25.16
C LEU A 716 -0.57 -2.62 26.64
N GLY A 717 -0.01 -1.46 27.02
CA GLY A 717 -0.06 -0.96 28.39
C GLY A 717 0.99 -1.53 29.34
N THR A 718 1.81 -2.48 28.89
CA THR A 718 2.94 -3.05 29.66
C THR A 718 4.26 -2.56 29.08
N SER A 719 5.28 -2.40 29.94
CA SER A 719 6.60 -2.03 29.45
C SER A 719 7.26 -3.21 28.76
N LEU A 720 8.07 -2.92 27.74
CA LEU A 720 8.86 -3.92 27.01
C LEU A 720 9.82 -4.67 27.92
N GLN A 721 10.31 -4.00 28.96
CA GLN A 721 11.17 -4.61 29.96
C GLN A 721 10.39 -5.66 30.77
N ASP A 722 9.16 -5.39 31.17
CA ASP A 722 8.36 -6.36 31.94
C ASP A 722 8.03 -7.60 31.11
N THR A 723 7.70 -7.44 29.84
CA THR A 723 7.34 -8.58 28.97
C THR A 723 8.53 -9.46 28.60
N VAL A 724 9.73 -8.87 28.56
CA VAL A 724 10.98 -9.58 28.23
C VAL A 724 11.79 -9.98 29.47
N GLU A 725 11.56 -9.40 30.66
CA GLU A 725 12.26 -9.79 31.90
C GLU A 725 11.46 -10.77 32.76
N ASP A 726 10.15 -10.96 32.52
CA ASP A 726 9.31 -12.00 33.15
C ASP A 726 9.61 -13.42 32.61
N GLU A 727 10.85 -13.66 32.18
CA GLU A 727 11.36 -14.89 31.58
C GLU A 727 11.88 -15.87 32.63
N SER A 728 11.17 -15.96 33.76
CA SER A 728 11.44 -16.97 34.79
C SER A 728 11.16 -18.41 34.32
N ASP A 729 10.65 -18.57 33.09
CA ASP A 729 10.36 -19.87 32.47
C ASP A 729 11.50 -20.34 31.54
N THR A 730 12.00 -21.54 31.84
CA THR A 730 13.38 -21.96 31.62
C THR A 730 13.68 -22.58 30.25
N ASN A 731 12.69 -22.68 29.36
CA ASN A 731 12.85 -23.35 28.05
C ASN A 731 13.37 -22.43 26.94
N LEU A 732 13.09 -21.13 27.03
CA LEU A 732 13.44 -20.14 26.01
C LEU A 732 14.96 -19.89 25.93
N HIS A 733 15.62 -19.89 27.10
CA HIS A 733 17.07 -19.68 27.25
C HIS A 733 17.89 -20.97 27.32
N LYS A 734 17.31 -22.14 27.00
CA LYS A 734 18.08 -23.40 26.93
C LYS A 734 19.23 -23.36 25.92
N PHE A 735 19.19 -22.36 25.06
CA PHE A 735 19.79 -22.35 23.74
C PHE A 735 20.65 -21.11 23.47
N HIS A 736 20.73 -20.19 24.43
CA HIS A 736 21.73 -19.13 24.43
C HIS A 736 21.82 -18.60 25.86
N LYS A 737 22.88 -17.85 26.16
CA LYS A 737 23.02 -17.25 27.49
C LYS A 737 21.93 -16.20 27.66
N PRO A 738 21.19 -16.19 28.79
CA PRO A 738 20.30 -15.08 29.11
C PRO A 738 21.02 -13.75 28.93
N HIS A 739 20.41 -12.87 28.17
CA HIS A 739 20.93 -11.55 27.86
C HIS A 739 19.82 -10.52 28.03
N ARG A 740 20.21 -9.29 28.30
CA ARG A 740 19.26 -8.19 28.44
C ARG A 740 19.36 -7.27 27.25
N TYR A 741 18.22 -6.83 26.76
CA TYR A 741 18.14 -5.77 25.77
C TYR A 741 18.37 -4.42 26.46
N ASN A 742 19.11 -3.52 25.82
CA ASN A 742 19.34 -2.17 26.33
C ASN A 742 18.09 -1.30 26.11
N LEU A 743 17.08 -1.45 26.96
CA LEU A 743 15.82 -0.74 26.89
C LEU A 743 15.81 0.42 27.88
N ARG A 744 15.19 1.55 27.48
CA ARG A 744 14.92 2.63 28.44
C ARG A 744 13.86 2.15 29.45
N PRO A 745 13.96 2.53 30.73
CA PRO A 745 13.00 2.09 31.74
C PRO A 745 11.57 2.51 31.38
N ASN A 746 10.60 1.61 31.59
CA ASN A 746 9.17 1.84 31.35
C ASN A 746 8.80 2.20 29.89
N THR A 747 9.68 1.89 28.92
CA THR A 747 9.34 2.04 27.48
C THR A 747 8.25 1.07 27.08
N ARG A 748 7.22 1.58 26.37
CA ARG A 748 6.10 0.80 25.85
C ARG A 748 6.02 0.93 24.33
N CYS A 749 5.44 -0.07 23.68
CA CYS A 749 5.27 -0.05 22.22
C CYS A 749 4.40 1.10 21.72
N GLU A 750 3.40 1.53 22.50
CA GLU A 750 2.56 2.69 22.22
C GLU A 750 3.31 4.06 22.31
N GLN A 751 4.51 4.09 22.87
CA GLN A 751 5.28 5.32 23.09
C GLN A 751 6.48 5.41 22.16
N ASP A 752 7.09 4.28 21.83
CA ASP A 752 8.26 4.21 20.95
C ASP A 752 8.11 3.00 20.02
N HIS A 753 7.49 3.27 18.88
CA HIS A 753 7.23 2.26 17.84
C HIS A 753 8.54 1.72 17.26
N VAL A 754 9.55 2.57 17.08
CA VAL A 754 10.86 2.20 16.53
C VAL A 754 11.57 1.22 17.46
N ALA A 755 11.66 1.55 18.75
CA ALA A 755 12.26 0.67 19.74
C ALA A 755 11.52 -0.67 19.82
N CYS A 756 10.18 -0.65 19.76
CA CYS A 756 9.36 -1.85 19.76
C CYS A 756 9.60 -2.72 18.52
N THR A 757 9.58 -2.15 17.31
CA THR A 757 9.85 -2.87 16.06
C THR A 757 11.23 -3.53 16.07
N ASN A 758 12.27 -2.78 16.47
CA ASN A 758 13.63 -3.30 16.55
C ASN A 758 13.75 -4.43 17.59
N LEU A 759 13.11 -4.28 18.75
CA LEU A 759 13.09 -5.31 19.78
C LEU A 759 12.39 -6.58 19.29
N ILE A 760 11.22 -6.48 18.64
CA ILE A 760 10.51 -7.67 18.15
C ILE A 760 11.36 -8.45 17.15
N ILE A 761 12.05 -7.77 16.23
CA ILE A 761 12.95 -8.41 15.27
C ILE A 761 14.12 -9.10 15.99
N ALA A 762 14.85 -8.37 16.83
CA ALA A 762 16.01 -8.89 17.55
C ALA A 762 15.62 -10.09 18.44
N TYR A 763 14.57 -9.91 19.23
CA TYR A 763 14.04 -10.95 20.11
C TYR A 763 13.62 -12.20 19.35
N THR A 764 12.91 -12.03 18.25
CA THR A 764 12.46 -13.17 17.45
C THR A 764 13.66 -13.91 16.85
N MET A 765 14.67 -13.20 16.35
CA MET A 765 15.88 -13.83 15.81
C MET A 765 16.64 -14.62 16.89
N ASP A 766 16.89 -14.00 18.05
CA ASP A 766 17.63 -14.61 19.16
C ASP A 766 16.95 -15.89 19.68
N HIS A 767 15.61 -15.94 19.59
CA HIS A 767 14.79 -17.00 20.13
C HIS A 767 14.19 -17.98 19.10
N SER A 768 14.44 -17.76 17.80
CA SER A 768 13.92 -18.60 16.71
C SER A 768 14.59 -19.97 16.61
N ARG A 769 15.82 -20.13 17.10
CA ARG A 769 16.58 -21.37 16.88
C ARG A 769 15.93 -22.58 17.59
N LEU A 770 15.49 -23.54 16.78
CA LEU A 770 14.96 -24.82 17.23
C LEU A 770 16.08 -25.81 17.60
N PRO A 771 15.79 -26.82 18.44
CA PRO A 771 16.72 -27.92 18.66
C PRO A 771 16.99 -28.70 17.36
N VAL A 772 15.96 -29.02 16.59
CA VAL A 772 16.08 -29.63 15.26
C VAL A 772 15.34 -28.74 14.28
N THR A 773 16.04 -28.22 13.26
CA THR A 773 15.44 -27.38 12.21
C THR A 773 15.13 -28.23 10.99
N GLN A 774 13.92 -28.13 10.46
CA GLN A 774 13.61 -28.77 9.19
C GLN A 774 14.09 -27.87 8.06
N LEU A 775 15.02 -28.37 7.24
CA LEU A 775 15.44 -27.66 6.03
C LEU A 775 14.33 -27.78 4.98
N THR A 776 13.55 -26.71 4.86
CA THR A 776 12.59 -26.50 3.78
C THR A 776 13.26 -25.76 2.61
N SER A 777 12.57 -25.68 1.48
CA SER A 777 13.07 -25.00 0.28
C SER A 777 13.33 -23.54 0.62
N ASP A 778 12.39 -22.91 1.32
CA ASP A 778 12.46 -21.49 1.64
C ASP A 778 13.62 -21.16 2.59
N LEU A 779 13.89 -22.00 3.61
CA LEU A 779 15.04 -21.84 4.51
C LEU A 779 16.39 -22.09 3.83
N PHE A 780 16.43 -22.99 2.84
CA PHE A 780 17.65 -23.28 2.06
C PHE A 780 17.99 -22.15 1.08
N HIS A 781 17.00 -21.35 0.69
CA HIS A 781 17.14 -20.32 -0.33
C HIS A 781 17.45 -18.93 0.22
N ILE A 782 17.26 -18.64 1.52
CA ILE A 782 17.45 -17.27 2.06
C ILE A 782 18.92 -16.98 2.36
N HIS A 783 19.49 -15.98 1.68
CA HIS A 783 20.82 -15.47 1.96
C HIS A 783 20.72 -14.29 2.93
N SER A 784 20.88 -14.52 4.24
CA SER A 784 20.97 -13.43 5.23
C SER A 784 22.34 -13.39 5.86
N SER A 785 22.96 -12.21 5.89
CA SER A 785 24.32 -11.97 6.38
C SER A 785 24.51 -12.12 7.88
N GLU A 786 23.46 -12.37 8.69
CA GLU A 786 23.56 -12.09 10.14
C GLU A 786 22.80 -13.01 11.11
N SER A 787 22.15 -14.11 10.72
CA SER A 787 21.46 -14.95 11.73
C SER A 787 21.70 -16.44 11.59
N MET A 788 22.90 -16.86 11.95
CA MET A 788 23.22 -18.15 12.58
C MET A 788 24.71 -18.10 12.84
N LYS A 789 25.15 -18.20 14.10
CA LYS A 789 26.57 -18.08 14.48
C LYS A 789 27.47 -18.84 13.49
N ASP A 790 28.28 -18.10 12.73
CA ASP A 790 29.10 -18.52 11.57
C ASP A 790 30.21 -19.55 11.87
N SER A 791 29.99 -20.56 12.71
CA SER A 791 31.06 -21.51 13.07
C SER A 791 30.64 -22.90 13.54
N LEU A 792 29.35 -23.20 13.71
CA LEU A 792 28.94 -24.52 14.18
C LEU A 792 28.84 -25.53 13.02
N PRO A 793 29.38 -26.76 13.17
CA PRO A 793 29.17 -27.83 12.21
C PRO A 793 27.72 -28.32 12.21
N VAL A 794 27.30 -28.92 11.11
CA VAL A 794 25.91 -29.33 10.88
C VAL A 794 25.80 -30.85 10.86
N MET A 795 24.93 -31.42 11.69
CA MET A 795 24.42 -32.78 11.58
C MET A 795 23.10 -32.75 10.83
N MET A 796 23.11 -33.34 9.65
CA MET A 796 21.99 -33.40 8.73
C MET A 796 21.41 -34.81 8.69
N ALA A 797 20.13 -34.96 9.00
CA ALA A 797 19.39 -36.20 8.87
C ALA A 797 18.55 -36.18 7.58
N LEU A 798 18.91 -37.02 6.61
CA LEU A 798 18.15 -37.29 5.40
C LEU A 798 17.13 -38.39 5.67
N VAL A 799 15.86 -38.08 5.52
CA VAL A 799 14.77 -38.89 6.08
C VAL A 799 13.54 -38.85 5.20
N HIS A 800 12.66 -39.87 5.30
CA HIS A 800 11.34 -39.81 4.68
C HIS A 800 10.38 -38.96 5.51
N ARG A 801 9.31 -38.46 4.87
CA ARG A 801 8.27 -37.65 5.53
C ARG A 801 7.66 -38.31 6.77
N GLN A 802 7.59 -39.63 6.81
CA GLN A 802 7.06 -40.39 7.94
C GLN A 802 7.94 -40.24 9.20
N ASN A 803 9.27 -40.13 9.02
CA ASN A 803 10.23 -40.06 10.13
C ASN A 803 10.25 -38.69 10.83
N ILE A 804 9.77 -37.63 10.16
CA ILE A 804 9.73 -36.25 10.69
C ILE A 804 8.39 -35.88 11.35
N THR A 805 7.42 -36.80 11.37
CA THR A 805 6.17 -36.60 12.12
C THR A 805 6.43 -36.48 13.62
N GLU A 806 5.67 -35.65 14.35
CA GLU A 806 5.92 -35.40 15.79
C GLU A 806 5.92 -36.68 16.64
N ASP A 807 5.15 -37.68 16.24
CA ASP A 807 5.01 -38.94 16.96
C ASP A 807 6.13 -39.95 16.68
N SER A 808 6.91 -39.73 15.63
CA SER A 808 8.02 -40.59 15.22
C SER A 808 9.05 -40.72 16.34
N GLN A 809 9.45 -41.96 16.63
CA GLN A 809 10.52 -42.23 17.59
C GLN A 809 11.85 -41.59 17.13
N PHE A 810 12.12 -41.61 15.83
CA PHE A 810 13.33 -41.04 15.25
C PHE A 810 13.49 -39.55 15.58
N ILE A 811 12.43 -38.73 15.38
CA ILE A 811 12.53 -37.29 15.64
C ILE A 811 12.65 -36.98 17.14
N LYS A 812 12.05 -37.81 18.01
CA LYS A 812 12.17 -37.71 19.47
C LYS A 812 13.61 -37.95 19.93
N GLU A 813 14.25 -39.01 19.44
CA GLU A 813 15.66 -39.32 19.71
C GLU A 813 16.58 -38.22 19.16
N LEU A 814 16.39 -37.81 17.91
CA LEU A 814 17.19 -36.77 17.27
C LEU A 814 17.08 -35.43 18.00
N ARG A 815 15.88 -35.07 18.48
CA ARG A 815 15.66 -33.88 19.30
C ARG A 815 16.41 -33.98 20.63
N ALA A 816 16.41 -35.14 21.27
CA ALA A 816 17.16 -35.35 22.52
C ALA A 816 18.68 -35.23 22.32
N VAL A 817 19.21 -35.69 21.18
CA VAL A 817 20.61 -35.48 20.78
C VAL A 817 20.90 -33.99 20.57
N ALA A 818 20.00 -33.31 19.85
CA ALA A 818 20.17 -31.91 19.52
C ALA A 818 20.17 -31.01 20.77
N TYR A 819 19.33 -31.31 21.77
CA TYR A 819 19.36 -30.63 23.07
C TYR A 819 20.72 -30.75 23.77
N GLU A 820 21.39 -31.90 23.64
CA GLU A 820 22.65 -32.18 24.33
C GLU A 820 23.88 -31.60 23.60
N LEU A 821 23.81 -31.47 22.27
CA LEU A 821 24.91 -30.97 21.43
C LEU A 821 24.69 -29.55 20.90
N TYR A 822 23.63 -28.87 21.35
CA TYR A 822 23.17 -27.60 20.83
C TYR A 822 24.27 -26.50 20.73
N ASN A 823 25.15 -26.41 21.71
CA ASN A 823 26.24 -25.42 21.74
C ASN A 823 27.44 -25.79 20.85
N ASN A 824 27.49 -27.04 20.38
CA ASN A 824 28.61 -27.60 19.64
C ASN A 824 28.25 -27.87 18.17
N MET A 825 26.96 -27.98 17.85
CA MET A 825 26.50 -28.27 16.49
C MET A 825 25.06 -27.82 16.24
N GLU A 826 24.73 -27.72 14.96
CA GLU A 826 23.36 -27.58 14.47
C GLU A 826 22.82 -28.93 14.01
N VAL A 827 21.57 -29.23 14.34
CA VAL A 827 20.91 -30.46 13.92
C VAL A 827 19.77 -30.10 12.99
N VAL A 828 19.79 -30.67 11.79
CA VAL A 828 18.83 -30.37 10.74
C VAL A 828 18.26 -31.65 10.14
N THR A 829 17.02 -31.59 9.66
CA THR A 829 16.40 -32.69 8.89
C THR A 829 16.11 -32.23 7.47
N VAL A 830 16.32 -33.11 6.49
CA VAL A 830 16.00 -32.89 5.08
C VAL A 830 15.07 -34.00 4.61
N ASP A 831 13.91 -33.64 4.06
CA ASP A 831 12.99 -34.60 3.47
C ASP A 831 13.58 -35.12 2.14
N ALA A 832 14.04 -36.37 2.16
CA ALA A 832 14.67 -36.98 1.01
C ALA A 832 13.66 -37.23 -0.13
N ASP A 833 12.35 -37.24 0.14
CA ASP A 833 11.33 -37.38 -0.90
C ASP A 833 11.16 -36.08 -1.70
N ASP A 834 11.26 -34.93 -1.03
CA ASP A 834 11.20 -33.61 -1.68
C ASP A 834 12.53 -33.26 -2.37
N TYR A 835 13.68 -33.73 -1.84
CA TYR A 835 15.02 -33.44 -2.35
C TYR A 835 15.75 -34.65 -2.94
N ARG A 836 15.03 -35.57 -3.59
CA ARG A 836 15.61 -36.82 -4.14
C ARG A 836 16.89 -36.60 -4.94
N GLY A 837 16.90 -35.63 -5.85
CA GLY A 837 18.07 -35.37 -6.70
C GLY A 837 19.33 -34.98 -5.93
N TRP A 838 19.19 -34.22 -4.84
CA TRP A 838 20.31 -33.85 -3.97
C TRP A 838 20.68 -35.00 -3.03
N ALA A 839 19.69 -35.60 -2.36
CA ALA A 839 19.89 -36.68 -1.39
C ALA A 839 20.58 -37.90 -2.01
N VAL A 840 20.25 -38.23 -3.26
CA VAL A 840 20.84 -39.32 -4.05
C VAL A 840 22.28 -39.01 -4.49
N ARG A 841 22.62 -37.74 -4.71
CA ARG A 841 23.96 -37.30 -5.14
C ARG A 841 24.90 -37.00 -3.99
N PHE A 842 24.37 -36.78 -2.78
CA PHE A 842 25.18 -36.57 -1.59
C PHE A 842 25.66 -37.92 -1.04
N VAL A 843 26.71 -38.44 -1.66
CA VAL A 843 27.29 -39.77 -1.41
C VAL A 843 28.82 -39.68 -1.34
N PRO A 844 29.52 -40.69 -0.80
CA PRO A 844 30.97 -40.74 -0.80
C PRO A 844 31.57 -40.63 -2.21
N GLU A 845 32.77 -40.06 -2.31
CA GLU A 845 33.52 -39.92 -3.55
C GLU A 845 33.74 -41.28 -4.25
N GLY A 846 33.43 -41.35 -5.55
CA GLY A 846 33.56 -42.54 -6.39
C GLY A 846 32.36 -43.51 -6.34
N TYR A 847 31.36 -43.23 -5.49
CA TYR A 847 30.20 -44.10 -5.33
C TYR A 847 29.34 -44.19 -6.60
N SER A 848 29.04 -43.05 -7.24
CA SER A 848 28.15 -43.00 -8.41
C SER A 848 28.69 -43.80 -9.59
N MET A 849 30.02 -43.83 -9.75
CA MET A 849 30.71 -44.60 -10.77
C MET A 849 30.64 -46.11 -10.51
N THR A 850 30.68 -46.52 -9.24
CA THR A 850 30.60 -47.94 -8.84
C THR A 850 29.19 -48.49 -9.11
N VAL A 851 28.14 -47.76 -8.71
CA VAL A 851 26.75 -48.13 -8.99
C VAL A 851 26.48 -48.22 -10.51
N ALA A 852 27.02 -47.29 -11.29
CA ALA A 852 26.85 -47.27 -12.75
C ALA A 852 27.55 -48.46 -13.46
N MET A 853 28.59 -49.03 -12.85
CA MET A 853 29.32 -50.19 -13.38
C MET A 853 28.69 -51.52 -12.95
N ASP A 854 28.25 -51.63 -11.70
CA ASP A 854 27.83 -52.91 -11.11
C ASP A 854 26.31 -53.14 -11.15
N GLY A 855 25.50 -52.11 -11.40
CA GLY A 855 24.05 -52.21 -11.62
C GLY A 855 23.21 -52.51 -10.36
N GLU A 856 23.83 -52.83 -9.23
CA GLU A 856 23.24 -52.91 -7.90
C GLU A 856 23.77 -51.75 -7.03
N ASP A 857 22.95 -51.28 -6.08
CA ASP A 857 23.41 -50.36 -5.03
C ASP A 857 24.25 -51.18 -4.02
N PRO A 858 25.59 -51.04 -4.00
CA PRO A 858 26.44 -51.93 -3.21
C PRO A 858 26.55 -51.50 -1.74
N LEU A 859 26.04 -50.32 -1.34
CA LEU A 859 26.25 -49.75 0.00
C LEU A 859 24.98 -49.18 0.64
N ASP A 860 23.81 -49.41 0.03
CA ASP A 860 22.49 -48.93 0.42
C ASP A 860 22.44 -47.42 0.70
N MET A 861 23.23 -46.62 -0.04
CA MET A 861 23.36 -45.18 0.27
C MET A 861 22.09 -44.37 -0.08
N HIS A 862 21.14 -44.97 -0.81
CA HIS A 862 19.83 -44.39 -1.13
C HIS A 862 18.70 -44.83 -0.19
N VAL A 863 19.04 -45.50 0.92
CA VAL A 863 18.10 -45.87 1.98
C VAL A 863 18.15 -44.84 3.11
N PHE A 864 16.97 -44.44 3.59
CA PHE A 864 16.80 -43.43 4.65
C PHE A 864 16.05 -44.05 5.85
N PRO A 865 16.28 -43.60 7.10
CA PRO A 865 17.00 -42.38 7.51
C PRO A 865 18.54 -42.51 7.48
N ARG A 866 19.23 -41.42 7.16
CA ARG A 866 20.70 -41.35 7.10
C ARG A 866 21.20 -40.04 7.68
N ILE A 867 22.23 -40.09 8.51
CA ILE A 867 22.83 -38.91 9.14
C ILE A 867 24.17 -38.59 8.49
N CYS A 868 24.35 -37.32 8.15
CA CYS A 868 25.55 -36.78 7.56
C CYS A 868 26.08 -35.66 8.46
N PHE A 869 27.37 -35.66 8.75
CA PHE A 869 28.03 -34.54 9.40
C PHE A 869 28.82 -33.74 8.37
N VAL A 870 28.56 -32.44 8.28
CA VAL A 870 29.22 -31.53 7.33
C VAL A 870 29.74 -30.27 8.03
N LYS A 871 30.80 -29.67 7.47
CA LYS A 871 31.21 -28.31 7.84
C LYS A 871 30.38 -27.32 7.01
N ARG A 872 29.86 -26.27 7.64
CA ARG A 872 28.95 -25.29 7.02
C ARG A 872 29.47 -24.68 5.72
N ASP A 873 30.77 -24.40 5.64
CA ASP A 873 31.40 -23.80 4.45
C ASP A 873 32.09 -24.81 3.53
N ASN A 874 32.05 -26.10 3.86
CA ASN A 874 32.76 -27.13 3.12
C ASN A 874 31.98 -28.45 3.12
N HIS A 875 31.17 -28.60 2.07
CA HIS A 875 30.39 -29.80 1.81
C HIS A 875 31.15 -30.87 1.04
N ARG A 876 32.38 -30.60 0.60
CA ARG A 876 33.23 -31.55 -0.16
C ARG A 876 33.63 -32.76 0.67
N ARG A 877 33.47 -32.67 1.99
CA ARG A 877 33.76 -33.73 2.93
C ARG A 877 32.60 -33.91 3.90
N ALA A 878 32.24 -35.16 4.17
CA ALA A 878 31.18 -35.51 5.10
C ALA A 878 31.50 -36.78 5.87
N ALA A 879 30.97 -36.92 7.08
CA ALA A 879 30.94 -38.21 7.79
C ALA A 879 29.53 -38.80 7.67
N PHE A 880 29.41 -40.05 7.24
CA PHE A 880 28.13 -40.72 7.02
C PHE A 880 27.81 -41.71 8.15
N TYR A 881 26.53 -41.78 8.50
CA TYR A 881 26.01 -42.65 9.55
C TYR A 881 24.60 -43.20 9.18
N PRO A 882 24.30 -44.49 9.38
CA PRO A 882 25.22 -45.55 9.82
C PRO A 882 26.43 -45.72 8.88
N PRO A 883 27.55 -46.30 9.35
CA PRO A 883 28.72 -46.50 8.50
C PRO A 883 28.36 -47.26 7.22
N VAL A 884 29.02 -46.90 6.13
CA VAL A 884 28.84 -47.51 4.81
C VAL A 884 28.95 -49.05 4.90
N GLY A 885 27.93 -49.78 4.41
CA GLY A 885 27.85 -51.25 4.48
C GLY A 885 27.24 -51.84 5.76
N SER A 886 26.55 -51.03 6.57
CA SER A 886 25.83 -51.48 7.77
C SER A 886 24.41 -52.00 7.44
N ASP A 887 23.87 -52.92 8.23
CA ASP A 887 22.47 -53.36 8.10
C ASP A 887 21.52 -52.24 8.53
N LEU A 888 20.83 -51.65 7.55
CA LEU A 888 19.93 -50.51 7.75
C LEU A 888 18.56 -50.90 8.33
N LYS A 889 18.28 -52.19 8.51
CA LYS A 889 17.04 -52.67 9.18
C LYS A 889 17.13 -52.59 10.71
N ASP A 890 18.31 -52.34 11.26
CA ASP A 890 18.51 -52.20 12.70
C ASP A 890 18.12 -50.79 13.19
N GLU A 891 16.95 -50.68 13.81
CA GLU A 891 16.47 -49.41 14.36
C GLU A 891 17.33 -48.89 15.53
N SER A 892 18.20 -49.72 16.14
CA SER A 892 19.06 -49.31 17.25
C SER A 892 20.10 -48.25 16.86
N TRP A 893 20.45 -48.15 15.57
CA TRP A 893 21.39 -47.15 15.06
C TRP A 893 20.96 -45.72 15.40
N PHE A 894 19.66 -45.44 15.46
CA PHE A 894 19.13 -44.08 15.61
C PHE A 894 18.69 -43.74 17.05
N GLN A 895 19.06 -44.57 18.02
CA GLN A 895 18.88 -44.24 19.44
C GLN A 895 19.84 -43.12 19.86
N LYS A 896 19.39 -42.26 20.79
CA LYS A 896 20.13 -41.10 21.28
C LYS A 896 21.60 -41.38 21.59
N GLU A 897 21.88 -42.47 22.30
CA GLU A 897 23.23 -42.81 22.77
C GLU A 897 24.20 -43.07 21.61
N ASN A 898 23.76 -43.78 20.59
CA ASN A 898 24.56 -44.09 19.40
C ASN A 898 24.80 -42.85 18.55
N LEU A 899 23.77 -42.01 18.38
CA LEU A 899 23.88 -40.72 17.68
C LEU A 899 24.84 -39.76 18.39
N LEU A 900 24.76 -39.66 19.72
CA LEU A 900 25.69 -38.85 20.52
C LEU A 900 27.13 -39.33 20.40
N ASN A 901 27.33 -40.65 20.47
CA ASN A 901 28.66 -41.25 20.35
C ASN A 901 29.27 -40.96 18.98
N PHE A 902 28.48 -41.11 17.91
CA PHE A 902 28.90 -40.73 16.56
C PHE A 902 29.26 -39.24 16.48
N ALA A 903 28.36 -38.36 16.92
CA ALA A 903 28.57 -36.91 16.87
C ALA A 903 29.83 -36.48 17.63
N ARG A 904 30.03 -36.96 18.87
CA ARG A 904 31.20 -36.66 19.69
C ARG A 904 32.49 -37.16 19.04
N LYS A 905 32.45 -38.35 18.45
CA LYS A 905 33.60 -38.93 17.73
C LYS A 905 34.01 -38.05 16.55
N VAL A 906 33.04 -37.62 15.74
CA VAL A 906 33.31 -36.72 14.60
C VAL A 906 33.78 -35.34 15.07
N LEU A 907 33.12 -34.74 16.07
CA LEU A 907 33.54 -33.45 16.65
C LEU A 907 34.96 -33.47 17.23
N SER A 908 35.39 -34.60 17.82
CA SER A 908 36.73 -34.73 18.40
C SER A 908 37.84 -34.85 17.35
N ARG A 909 37.57 -35.50 16.20
CA ARG A 909 38.56 -35.80 15.15
C ARG A 909 37.91 -35.77 13.75
N PRO A 910 37.49 -34.59 13.26
CA PRO A 910 36.73 -34.48 12.02
C PRO A 910 37.54 -34.99 10.80
N GLU A 911 38.84 -34.67 10.74
CA GLU A 911 39.70 -35.05 9.61
C GLU A 911 39.83 -36.57 9.38
N LYS A 912 39.61 -37.38 10.43
CA LYS A 912 39.67 -38.85 10.35
C LYS A 912 38.35 -39.48 9.89
N HIS A 913 37.23 -38.81 10.15
CA HIS A 913 35.90 -39.37 9.96
C HIS A 913 35.16 -38.78 8.77
N MET A 914 35.59 -37.62 8.27
CA MET A 914 35.03 -37.01 7.08
C MET A 914 35.75 -37.50 5.81
N ILE A 915 35.00 -38.09 4.90
CA ILE A 915 35.46 -38.58 3.58
C ILE A 915 34.99 -37.64 2.47
N GLY A 916 35.63 -37.72 1.29
CA GLY A 916 35.21 -36.94 0.12
C GLY A 916 33.78 -37.25 -0.30
N THR A 917 33.07 -36.27 -0.86
CA THR A 917 31.72 -36.42 -1.40
C THR A 917 31.71 -36.26 -2.92
N ASP A 918 30.89 -37.04 -3.62
CA ASP A 918 30.67 -36.86 -5.06
C ASP A 918 30.07 -35.47 -5.37
N HIS A 919 30.56 -34.81 -6.43
CA HIS A 919 29.99 -33.60 -7.04
C HIS A 919 30.06 -32.25 -6.27
N PHE A 920 30.76 -32.12 -5.13
CA PHE A 920 30.89 -30.86 -4.37
C PHE A 920 32.32 -30.33 -4.24
#